data_AF-A0A5P2DXW2-F1
#
_entry.id   AF-A0A5P2DXW2-F1
#
_cell.length_a   1.000
_cell.length_b   1.000
_cell.length_c   1.000
_cell.angle_alpha   90.00
_cell.angle_beta   90.00
_cell.angle_gamma   90.00
#
_symmetry.space_group_name_H-M   'P 1'
#
loop_
_entity.id
_entity.type
_entity.pdbx_description
1 polymer ?
#
loop_
_entity_poly.entity_id
_entity_poly.type
_entity_poly.pdbx_seq_one_letter_code
_entity_poly.pdbx_strand_id
1 'polypeptide(L)'
;MLTARLLAGALNGQAVATVIQRNGTQVSDAIEVVGLTPEERTLCTAAFGVHAQQQRGAWYLPQKLSLKAGAVNLPHLIRQRPVHALTMAADDNIHIGTVENADTVLLWALLIPLFETLMEPVRIRAAGPVGSTEEQRQLWSGVEERFAHLGLDGDVLARFRFGGGWHALDRVGQQDARLELMHSLAAGDLTQLVARHRMRQLQPLMEGFAKKAKRGTPLARRVLTRALQPVVSGYFAGNWLAVLDYLQAAPHADEEVITALPEPRLYVGMASQAADMAAEAGIPEDEIHAVLAAFLGGASSLSPVEERQEALREWWVAFDQAHTVQAPGMRSLWGLVDQEIITLSGDDRGPTPQLYRQVMPSTVNERVDQLWATMTLQRQSRSIVSNPLPHQVMADAFGPAVEFWHGVALTAWFVCEGPYSRAPLSGVADYYSRPLSTLQAAGCPIDPRLFDDLRNAEQHLGPEETITKDTQLSADTSFGSITMTTSIGFTTRREGFERVRDIVTRHRRAWADKYLDTYLQQLWRTELEDVARAHHRFVAAKGRPPTLIQFAQFATTAANHWTGGDLGALYTAIGEPAPTQQERPTRLLRGDGYDFARSVYQALGGKPVDHDTMMDNPEESRRQWQLSRLASESLRYLQLQEALGEPPSAKQFGTQRLAWPWPGEEAEGWPILQRAISILTNGSASPAPLPPPLGIPALREEHSQGRSEIGQIRHLTKGANAPLQTEPVSVHITTAGAPVDVSAVLLARNGKVRDDHDLVFYNHPLQDGIRAAKDTITADLACVPADVSRINIIVSIDLEAEPTAVFDHRTTWRADITQNSSSTLSFSPEPFASGETVAIAVELYRHTTWWKIRAIGQGYDTGLAGLAVDFGIDVDS
;
A
#
# COMPACT_ATOMS: atom_id res chain seq x y z
N MET A 1 28.59 -28.05 -5.89
CA MET A 1 28.67 -28.16 -7.36
C MET A 1 27.63 -27.30 -8.05
N LEU A 2 26.31 -27.50 -7.82
CA LEU A 2 25.24 -26.65 -8.37
C LEU A 2 25.53 -25.14 -8.24
N THR A 3 25.79 -24.64 -7.04
CA THR A 3 26.08 -23.22 -6.79
C THR A 3 27.29 -22.71 -7.57
N ALA A 4 28.34 -23.52 -7.73
CA ALA A 4 29.53 -23.16 -8.50
C ALA A 4 29.22 -23.06 -10.00
N ARG A 5 28.35 -23.94 -10.52
CA ARG A 5 27.87 -23.87 -11.91
C ARG A 5 27.03 -22.62 -12.16
N LEU A 6 26.09 -22.30 -11.28
CA LEU A 6 25.28 -21.08 -11.38
C LEU A 6 26.15 -19.83 -11.29
N LEU A 7 27.13 -19.82 -10.38
CA LEU A 7 28.10 -18.73 -10.28
C LEU A 7 28.93 -18.59 -11.56
N ALA A 8 29.38 -19.70 -12.15
CA ALA A 8 30.11 -19.70 -13.41
C ALA A 8 29.27 -19.09 -14.54
N GLY A 9 27.99 -19.48 -14.65
CA GLY A 9 27.07 -18.92 -15.63
C GLY A 9 26.89 -17.41 -15.44
N ALA A 10 26.66 -16.97 -14.20
CA ALA A 10 26.49 -15.56 -13.87
C ALA A 10 27.72 -14.71 -14.23
N LEU A 11 28.91 -15.18 -13.84
CA LEU A 11 30.17 -14.51 -14.13
C LEU A 11 30.48 -14.48 -15.64
N ASN A 12 29.89 -15.39 -16.42
CA ASN A 12 29.99 -15.45 -17.89
C ASN A 12 28.82 -14.75 -18.60
N GLY A 13 27.97 -14.03 -17.88
CA GLY A 13 26.92 -13.20 -18.48
C GLY A 13 25.57 -13.89 -18.67
N GLN A 14 25.28 -14.98 -17.95
CA GLN A 14 23.95 -15.59 -17.90
C GLN A 14 23.17 -15.06 -16.69
N ALA A 15 21.89 -14.75 -16.85
CA ALA A 15 21.04 -14.41 -15.71
C ALA A 15 20.90 -15.63 -14.78
N VAL A 16 20.71 -15.39 -13.48
CA VAL A 16 20.55 -16.45 -12.46
C VAL A 16 19.11 -16.54 -11.98
N ALA A 17 18.40 -15.40 -11.92
CA ALA A 17 17.01 -15.36 -11.53
C ALA A 17 16.19 -14.46 -12.46
N THR A 18 14.92 -14.80 -12.63
CA THR A 18 13.96 -13.95 -13.33
C THR A 18 12.83 -13.59 -12.37
N VAL A 19 12.57 -12.29 -12.26
CA VAL A 19 11.44 -11.75 -11.52
C VAL A 19 10.22 -11.84 -12.42
N ILE A 20 9.18 -12.51 -11.94
CA ILE A 20 7.89 -12.61 -12.60
C ILE A 20 6.94 -11.69 -11.84
N GLN A 21 6.75 -10.49 -12.39
CA GLN A 21 5.71 -9.59 -11.90
C GLN A 21 4.38 -10.08 -12.46
N ARG A 22 3.49 -10.49 -11.55
CA ARG A 22 2.10 -10.80 -11.92
C ARG A 22 1.32 -9.51 -11.71
N ASN A 23 0.93 -8.86 -12.80
CA ASN A 23 0.20 -7.59 -12.76
C ASN A 23 -1.03 -7.70 -11.83
N GLY A 24 -1.20 -6.70 -10.96
CA GLY A 24 -2.22 -6.65 -9.93
C GLY A 24 -1.63 -6.49 -8.53
N THR A 25 -2.05 -5.45 -7.82
CA THR A 25 -1.55 -4.98 -6.51
C THR A 25 -1.66 -5.97 -5.34
N GLN A 26 -2.04 -7.24 -5.60
CA GLN A 26 -2.16 -8.28 -4.57
C GLN A 26 -1.65 -9.67 -4.95
N VAL A 27 -1.19 -9.91 -6.18
CA VAL A 27 -0.58 -11.22 -6.49
C VAL A 27 0.90 -11.14 -6.14
N SER A 28 1.34 -12.02 -5.24
CA SER A 28 2.75 -12.06 -4.82
C SER A 28 3.65 -12.24 -6.04
N ASP A 29 4.46 -11.22 -6.28
CA ASP A 29 5.68 -11.26 -7.08
C ASP A 29 6.38 -12.62 -6.92
N ALA A 30 6.60 -13.31 -8.04
CA ALA A 30 7.25 -14.60 -8.05
C ALA A 30 8.67 -14.48 -8.57
N ILE A 31 9.54 -15.38 -8.13
CA ILE A 31 10.91 -15.44 -8.61
C ILE A 31 11.29 -16.87 -8.93
N GLU A 32 11.96 -17.04 -10.07
CA GLU A 32 12.44 -18.33 -10.54
C GLU A 32 13.95 -18.28 -10.74
N VAL A 33 14.63 -19.36 -10.34
CA VAL A 33 16.05 -19.55 -10.66
C VAL A 33 16.16 -20.17 -12.04
N VAL A 34 16.83 -19.48 -12.95
CA VAL A 34 17.00 -19.90 -14.34
C VAL A 34 18.27 -20.72 -14.53
N GLY A 35 18.30 -21.53 -15.59
CA GLY A 35 19.45 -22.34 -15.93
C GLY A 35 19.67 -23.57 -15.04
N LEU A 36 18.65 -24.02 -14.28
CA LEU A 36 18.64 -25.32 -13.59
C LEU A 36 18.30 -26.45 -14.57
N THR A 37 19.03 -27.56 -14.53
CA THR A 37 18.64 -28.79 -15.22
C THR A 37 17.41 -29.43 -14.55
N PRO A 38 16.67 -30.33 -15.22
CA PRO A 38 15.54 -31.04 -14.58
C PRO A 38 15.93 -31.80 -13.30
N GLU A 39 17.12 -32.42 -13.29
CA GLU A 39 17.68 -33.10 -12.12
C GLU A 39 17.99 -32.12 -10.99
N GLU A 40 18.60 -30.98 -11.30
CA GLU A 40 18.89 -29.94 -10.32
C GLU A 40 17.62 -29.30 -9.78
N ARG A 41 16.58 -29.11 -10.59
CA ARG A 41 15.27 -28.63 -10.15
C ARG A 41 14.63 -29.59 -9.16
N THR A 42 14.73 -30.90 -9.42
CA THR A 42 14.25 -31.94 -8.51
C THR A 42 15.01 -31.91 -7.19
N LEU A 43 16.34 -31.81 -7.25
CA LEU A 43 17.20 -31.65 -6.07
C LEU A 43 16.84 -30.39 -5.27
N CYS A 44 16.69 -29.25 -5.94
CA CYS A 44 16.33 -27.98 -5.32
C CYS A 44 14.95 -28.04 -4.68
N THR A 45 13.98 -28.69 -5.31
CA THR A 45 12.65 -28.89 -4.73
C THR A 45 12.71 -29.73 -3.45
N ALA A 46 13.52 -30.80 -3.44
CA ALA A 46 13.69 -31.65 -2.25
C ALA A 46 14.47 -30.96 -1.11
N ALA A 47 15.43 -30.10 -1.45
CA ALA A 47 16.30 -29.43 -0.48
C ALA A 47 15.74 -28.09 0.03
N PHE A 48 15.17 -27.27 -0.85
CA PHE A 48 14.72 -25.90 -0.58
C PHE A 48 13.20 -25.74 -0.64
N GLY A 49 12.44 -26.77 -1.01
CA GLY A 49 10.98 -26.74 -0.96
C GLY A 49 10.48 -26.43 0.45
N VAL A 50 9.58 -25.45 0.57
CA VAL A 50 9.08 -24.95 1.86
C VAL A 50 8.45 -26.08 2.68
N HIS A 51 7.54 -26.85 2.07
CA HIS A 51 6.91 -27.99 2.71
C HIS A 51 7.91 -29.09 3.10
N ALA A 52 8.88 -29.39 2.22
CA ALA A 52 9.91 -30.39 2.49
C ALA A 52 10.82 -30.02 3.69
N GLN A 53 11.16 -28.74 3.86
CA GLN A 53 11.89 -28.29 5.03
C GLN A 53 11.01 -28.24 6.29
N GLN A 54 9.74 -27.86 6.17
CA GLN A 54 8.79 -27.88 7.29
C GLN A 54 8.56 -29.28 7.85
N GLN A 55 8.50 -30.30 6.99
CA GLN A 55 8.47 -31.71 7.40
C GLN A 55 9.71 -32.14 8.19
N ARG A 56 10.81 -31.37 8.10
CA ARG A 56 12.06 -31.56 8.87
C ARG A 56 12.16 -30.60 10.07
N GLY A 57 11.09 -29.88 10.41
CA GLY A 57 11.02 -28.97 11.55
C GLY A 57 11.32 -27.50 11.25
N ALA A 58 11.53 -27.11 10.00
CA ALA A 58 11.90 -25.73 9.63
C ALA A 58 10.69 -24.75 9.60
N TRP A 59 9.87 -24.75 10.64
CA TRP A 59 8.73 -23.82 10.78
C TRP A 59 9.12 -22.35 10.92
N TYR A 60 10.41 -22.10 11.17
CA TYR A 60 11.01 -20.78 11.18
C TYR A 60 11.13 -20.13 9.80
N LEU A 61 10.90 -20.88 8.71
CA LEU A 61 10.93 -20.32 7.36
C LEU A 61 10.00 -19.10 7.27
N PRO A 62 10.47 -17.96 6.74
CA PRO A 62 9.66 -16.76 6.64
C PRO A 62 8.51 -16.97 5.66
N GLN A 63 7.33 -16.41 5.97
CA GLN A 63 6.18 -16.39 5.05
C GLN A 63 6.24 -15.23 4.06
N LYS A 64 6.89 -14.13 4.45
CA LYS A 64 7.11 -12.93 3.64
C LYS A 64 8.60 -12.63 3.60
N LEU A 65 9.13 -12.29 2.42
CA LEU A 65 10.55 -12.05 2.21
C LEU A 65 10.78 -10.85 1.29
N SER A 66 11.68 -9.96 1.68
CA SER A 66 12.29 -9.01 0.75
C SER A 66 13.59 -9.64 0.24
N LEU A 67 13.67 -9.91 -1.06
CA LEU A 67 14.83 -10.52 -1.70
C LEU A 67 15.55 -9.51 -2.56
N LYS A 68 16.88 -9.49 -2.42
CA LYS A 68 17.77 -8.74 -3.30
C LYS A 68 18.12 -9.55 -4.53
N ALA A 69 17.13 -9.85 -5.39
CA ALA A 69 17.37 -10.72 -6.54
C ALA A 69 18.40 -10.14 -7.51
N GLY A 70 18.46 -8.82 -7.64
CA GLY A 70 19.49 -8.19 -8.48
C GLY A 70 20.92 -8.44 -7.99
N ALA A 71 21.14 -8.85 -6.73
CA ALA A 71 22.46 -9.28 -6.29
C ALA A 71 22.98 -10.48 -7.10
N VAL A 72 22.11 -11.45 -7.44
CA VAL A 72 22.51 -12.64 -8.23
C VAL A 72 22.61 -12.34 -9.73
N ASN A 73 21.87 -11.36 -10.23
CA ASN A 73 21.91 -10.93 -11.63
C ASN A 73 22.96 -9.86 -11.93
N LEU A 74 23.51 -9.19 -10.90
CA LEU A 74 24.46 -8.09 -11.08
C LEU A 74 25.67 -8.46 -11.97
N PRO A 75 26.32 -9.65 -11.85
CA PRO A 75 27.35 -10.07 -12.80
C PRO A 75 26.88 -10.03 -14.26
N HIS A 76 25.72 -10.62 -14.55
CA HIS A 76 25.12 -10.61 -15.88
C HIS A 76 24.85 -9.19 -16.39
N LEU A 77 24.26 -8.35 -15.54
CA LEU A 77 23.92 -6.96 -15.87
C LEU A 77 25.18 -6.11 -16.13
N ILE A 78 26.28 -6.32 -15.39
CA ILE A 78 27.55 -5.62 -15.63
C ILE A 78 28.07 -5.91 -17.04
N ARG A 79 27.95 -7.14 -17.54
CA ARG A 79 28.38 -7.49 -18.90
C ARG A 79 27.46 -6.96 -19.98
N GLN A 80 26.14 -7.05 -19.79
CA GLN A 80 25.19 -6.67 -20.82
C GLN A 80 24.95 -5.15 -20.88
N ARG A 81 24.85 -4.50 -19.71
CA ARG A 81 24.46 -3.09 -19.57
C ARG A 81 25.31 -2.42 -18.47
N PRO A 82 26.64 -2.31 -18.63
CA PRO A 82 27.57 -1.83 -17.59
C PRO A 82 27.24 -0.45 -17.02
N VAL A 83 26.58 0.39 -17.82
CA VAL A 83 26.14 1.73 -17.43
C VAL A 83 24.99 1.70 -16.42
N HIS A 84 24.01 0.83 -16.62
CA HIS A 84 22.76 0.78 -15.85
C HIS A 84 22.67 -0.41 -14.89
N ALA A 85 23.70 -1.26 -14.86
CA ALA A 85 23.70 -2.53 -14.14
C ALA A 85 23.27 -2.43 -12.67
N LEU A 86 23.72 -1.39 -11.97
CA LEU A 86 23.40 -1.19 -10.55
C LEU A 86 21.97 -0.71 -10.33
N THR A 87 21.44 0.12 -11.24
CA THR A 87 20.05 0.58 -11.21
C THR A 87 19.13 -0.62 -11.49
N MET A 88 19.40 -1.35 -12.58
CA MET A 88 18.61 -2.55 -12.93
C MET A 88 18.68 -3.63 -11.84
N ALA A 89 19.83 -3.83 -11.20
CA ALA A 89 19.93 -4.74 -10.06
C ALA A 89 19.19 -4.23 -8.81
N ALA A 90 19.00 -2.92 -8.64
CA ALA A 90 18.17 -2.39 -7.57
C ALA A 90 16.67 -2.56 -7.89
N ASP A 91 16.30 -2.46 -9.16
CA ASP A 91 14.93 -2.66 -9.66
C ASP A 91 14.49 -4.13 -9.56
N ASP A 92 15.43 -5.07 -9.67
CA ASP A 92 15.20 -6.51 -9.43
C ASP A 92 14.91 -6.84 -7.93
N ASN A 93 14.93 -5.88 -7.00
CA ASN A 93 14.60 -6.15 -5.60
C ASN A 93 13.09 -6.41 -5.45
N ILE A 94 12.74 -7.55 -4.87
CA ILE A 94 11.38 -8.09 -4.93
C ILE A 94 10.83 -8.36 -3.52
N HIS A 95 9.54 -8.11 -3.33
CA HIS A 95 8.83 -8.41 -2.08
C HIS A 95 7.90 -9.60 -2.29
N ILE A 96 8.33 -10.77 -1.84
CA ILE A 96 7.55 -12.00 -1.87
C ILE A 96 6.50 -11.95 -0.76
N GLY A 97 5.22 -11.84 -1.16
CA GLY A 97 4.07 -11.81 -0.24
C GLY A 97 3.71 -13.18 0.36
N THR A 98 4.05 -14.27 -0.33
CA THR A 98 3.91 -15.65 0.17
C THR A 98 5.06 -16.52 -0.32
N VAL A 99 5.86 -17.04 0.61
CA VAL A 99 7.01 -17.92 0.31
C VAL A 99 6.53 -19.36 0.18
N GLU A 100 6.37 -19.84 -1.05
CA GLU A 100 5.90 -21.20 -1.34
C GLU A 100 6.89 -22.03 -2.18
N ASN A 101 7.62 -21.37 -3.08
CA ASN A 101 8.50 -22.06 -4.03
C ASN A 101 9.91 -22.32 -3.46
N ALA A 102 10.57 -23.35 -4.00
CA ALA A 102 11.93 -23.71 -3.61
C ALA A 102 12.97 -22.64 -4.00
N ASP A 103 12.72 -21.93 -5.09
CA ASP A 103 13.63 -20.94 -5.67
C ASP A 103 13.81 -19.72 -4.74
N THR A 104 12.73 -19.28 -4.08
CA THR A 104 12.79 -18.22 -3.07
C THR A 104 13.69 -18.60 -1.91
N VAL A 105 13.55 -19.83 -1.38
CA VAL A 105 14.39 -20.33 -0.28
C VAL A 105 15.82 -20.54 -0.73
N LEU A 106 16.04 -21.06 -1.94
CA LEU A 106 17.38 -21.22 -2.55
C LEU A 106 18.10 -19.87 -2.68
N LEU A 107 17.41 -18.84 -3.17
CA LEU A 107 17.96 -17.50 -3.29
C LEU A 107 18.27 -16.89 -1.92
N TRP A 108 17.30 -16.90 -1.02
CA TRP A 108 17.41 -16.36 0.33
C TRP A 108 18.52 -17.01 1.15
N ALA A 109 18.58 -18.34 1.15
CA ALA A 109 19.43 -19.12 2.04
C ALA A 109 20.85 -19.34 1.50
N LEU A 110 21.02 -19.38 0.17
CA LEU A 110 22.26 -19.84 -0.45
C LEU A 110 22.85 -18.87 -1.47
N LEU A 111 22.09 -18.45 -2.48
CA LEU A 111 22.66 -17.70 -3.61
C LEU A 111 22.89 -16.22 -3.27
N ILE A 112 21.90 -15.51 -2.73
CA ILE A 112 22.04 -14.08 -2.41
C ILE A 112 23.21 -13.84 -1.43
N PRO A 113 23.38 -14.60 -0.32
CA PRO A 113 24.53 -14.42 0.57
C PRO A 113 25.90 -14.55 -0.12
N LEU A 114 26.03 -15.49 -1.05
CA LEU A 114 27.25 -15.68 -1.84
C LEU A 114 27.50 -14.48 -2.76
N PHE A 115 26.51 -14.10 -3.56
CA PHE A 115 26.66 -13.02 -4.53
C PHE A 115 26.82 -11.65 -3.86
N GLU A 116 26.12 -11.38 -2.76
CA GLU A 116 26.30 -10.17 -1.96
C GLU A 116 27.74 -10.06 -1.43
N THR A 117 28.37 -11.19 -1.07
CA THR A 117 29.78 -11.23 -0.63
C THR A 117 30.72 -10.94 -1.80
N LEU A 118 30.53 -11.59 -2.94
CA LEU A 118 31.41 -11.45 -4.11
C LEU A 118 31.27 -10.07 -4.77
N MET A 119 30.08 -9.50 -4.79
CA MET A 119 29.79 -8.20 -5.42
C MET A 119 29.88 -7.01 -4.45
N GLU A 120 30.26 -7.27 -3.20
CA GLU A 120 30.49 -6.22 -2.19
C GLU A 120 31.41 -5.08 -2.67
N PRO A 121 32.57 -5.34 -3.31
CA PRO A 121 33.45 -4.27 -3.78
C PRO A 121 32.76 -3.31 -4.77
N VAL A 122 31.93 -3.86 -5.67
CA VAL A 122 31.18 -3.08 -6.67
C VAL A 122 30.15 -2.18 -6.00
N ARG A 123 29.44 -2.70 -4.99
CA ARG A 123 28.39 -1.94 -4.26
C ARG A 123 28.98 -0.85 -3.38
N ILE A 124 30.07 -1.11 -2.67
CA ILE A 124 30.77 -0.08 -1.89
C ILE A 124 31.22 1.07 -2.80
N ARG A 125 31.76 0.75 -3.98
CA ARG A 125 32.16 1.78 -4.95
C ARG A 125 30.98 2.53 -5.58
N ALA A 126 29.83 1.88 -5.72
CA ALA A 126 28.61 2.50 -6.21
C ALA A 126 28.00 3.51 -5.21
N ALA A 127 28.05 3.21 -3.91
CA ALA A 127 27.46 4.05 -2.87
C ALA A 127 28.24 5.35 -2.61
N GLY A 128 29.51 5.42 -3.04
CA GLY A 128 30.41 6.52 -2.73
C GLY A 128 31.08 6.39 -1.35
N PRO A 129 32.00 7.30 -0.99
CA PRO A 129 32.66 7.28 0.31
C PRO A 129 31.66 7.60 1.43
N VAL A 130 31.62 6.76 2.47
CA VAL A 130 30.74 6.93 3.64
C VAL A 130 31.58 6.92 4.91
N GLY A 131 31.44 7.95 5.74
CA GLY A 131 32.21 8.06 6.98
C GLY A 131 33.63 8.60 6.81
N SER A 132 34.41 8.52 7.87
CA SER A 132 35.79 8.98 7.95
C SER A 132 36.76 8.10 7.14
N THR A 133 37.95 8.64 6.87
CA THR A 133 39.05 7.92 6.22
C THR A 133 39.41 6.61 6.94
N GLU A 134 39.36 6.63 8.28
CA GLU A 134 39.69 5.46 9.09
C GLU A 134 38.60 4.39 8.98
N GLU A 135 37.32 4.80 9.03
CA GLU A 135 36.18 3.89 8.80
C GLU A 135 36.24 3.27 7.40
N GLN A 136 36.63 4.04 6.39
CA GLN A 136 36.83 3.53 5.03
C GLN A 136 37.98 2.52 4.94
N ARG A 137 39.11 2.77 5.61
CA ARG A 137 40.23 1.80 5.68
C ARG A 137 39.80 0.51 6.36
N GLN A 138 39.09 0.63 7.49
CA GLN A 138 38.60 -0.54 8.23
C GLN A 138 37.58 -1.34 7.41
N LEU A 139 36.67 -0.67 6.71
CA LEU A 139 35.71 -1.31 5.81
C LEU A 139 36.41 -2.13 4.73
N TRP A 140 37.37 -1.53 4.02
CA TRP A 140 38.10 -2.20 2.93
C TRP A 140 39.03 -3.31 3.42
N SER A 141 39.70 -3.13 4.56
CA SER A 141 40.47 -4.20 5.21
C SER A 141 39.60 -5.43 5.49
N GLY A 142 38.38 -5.22 5.98
CA GLY A 142 37.42 -6.30 6.15
C GLY A 142 37.04 -6.98 4.83
N VAL A 143 36.89 -6.24 3.72
CA VAL A 143 36.59 -6.82 2.39
C VAL A 143 37.77 -7.67 1.90
N GLU A 144 38.99 -7.18 2.02
CA GLU A 144 40.21 -7.89 1.63
C GLU A 144 40.38 -9.19 2.43
N GLU A 145 40.20 -9.14 3.75
CA GLU A 145 40.22 -10.32 4.61
C GLU A 145 39.15 -11.35 4.19
N ARG A 146 37.95 -10.89 3.81
CA ARG A 146 36.89 -11.77 3.31
C ARG A 146 37.28 -12.46 2.00
N PHE A 147 37.91 -11.76 1.07
CA PHE A 147 38.37 -12.32 -0.21
C PHE A 147 39.55 -13.29 -0.01
N ALA A 148 40.48 -12.97 0.89
CA ALA A 148 41.57 -13.85 1.27
C ALA A 148 41.06 -15.17 1.86
N HIS A 149 40.01 -15.16 2.69
CA HIS A 149 39.38 -16.38 3.20
C HIS A 149 38.66 -17.21 2.13
N LEU A 150 38.22 -16.58 1.03
CA LEU A 150 37.74 -17.28 -0.17
C LEU A 150 38.92 -17.83 -1.01
N GLY A 151 40.15 -17.45 -0.65
CA GLY A 151 41.43 -17.72 -1.31
C GLY A 151 41.49 -17.20 -2.73
N LEU A 152 41.01 -15.97 -2.87
CA LEU A 152 41.30 -15.09 -3.99
C LEU A 152 42.55 -14.27 -3.64
N ASP A 153 43.39 -13.97 -4.64
CA ASP A 153 44.57 -13.14 -4.47
C ASP A 153 44.17 -11.70 -4.10
N GLY A 154 45.01 -11.01 -3.31
CA GLY A 154 44.82 -9.61 -2.95
C GLY A 154 44.81 -8.68 -4.18
N ASP A 155 45.50 -9.09 -5.25
CA ASP A 155 45.55 -8.33 -6.51
C ASP A 155 44.19 -8.23 -7.20
N VAL A 156 43.25 -9.15 -6.94
CA VAL A 156 41.88 -9.12 -7.49
C VAL A 156 41.14 -7.83 -7.12
N LEU A 157 41.50 -7.22 -5.99
CA LEU A 157 40.89 -5.98 -5.49
C LEU A 157 41.77 -4.74 -5.70
N ALA A 158 42.89 -4.83 -6.42
CA ALA A 158 43.91 -3.77 -6.49
C ALA A 158 43.34 -2.40 -6.90
N ARG A 159 42.41 -2.36 -7.87
CA ARG A 159 41.71 -1.13 -8.31
C ARG A 159 40.58 -0.70 -7.38
N PHE A 160 39.99 -1.64 -6.63
CA PHE A 160 38.85 -1.41 -5.76
C PHE A 160 39.24 -0.93 -4.36
N ARG A 161 40.40 -1.35 -3.82
CA ARG A 161 40.80 -1.05 -2.44
C ARG A 161 40.89 0.45 -2.14
N PHE A 162 40.82 0.80 -0.86
CA PHE A 162 41.07 2.16 -0.40
C PHE A 162 42.49 2.61 -0.81
N GLY A 163 42.61 3.76 -1.47
CA GLY A 163 43.89 4.22 -2.02
C GLY A 163 44.35 3.52 -3.33
N GLY A 164 43.59 2.56 -3.87
CA GLY A 164 43.90 1.82 -5.10
C GLY A 164 43.67 2.58 -6.42
N GLY A 165 43.62 3.90 -6.39
CA GLY A 165 43.46 4.72 -7.61
C GLY A 165 42.03 4.78 -8.19
N TRP A 166 41.01 4.20 -7.56
CA TRP A 166 39.62 4.22 -8.05
C TRP A 166 39.11 5.63 -8.42
N HIS A 167 39.45 6.64 -7.60
CA HIS A 167 39.04 8.03 -7.80
C HIS A 167 39.67 8.70 -9.04
N ALA A 168 40.76 8.12 -9.57
CA ALA A 168 41.44 8.60 -10.76
C ALA A 168 40.93 7.93 -12.05
N LEU A 169 40.05 6.93 -11.94
CA LEU A 169 39.45 6.25 -13.10
C LEU A 169 38.24 7.04 -13.62
N ASP A 170 38.20 7.23 -14.93
CA ASP A 170 37.01 7.70 -15.62
C ASP A 170 35.91 6.63 -15.67
N ARG A 171 34.77 6.94 -16.29
CA ARG A 171 33.62 6.03 -16.33
C ARG A 171 33.96 4.71 -17.02
N VAL A 172 34.76 4.74 -18.08
CA VAL A 172 35.18 3.55 -18.83
C VAL A 172 36.14 2.71 -17.99
N GLY A 173 37.15 3.32 -17.37
CA GLY A 173 38.09 2.64 -16.49
C GLY A 173 37.44 1.98 -15.28
N GLN A 174 36.38 2.59 -14.72
CA GLN A 174 35.57 1.97 -13.66
C GLN A 174 34.75 0.76 -14.15
N GLN A 175 34.27 0.79 -15.40
CA GLN A 175 33.58 -0.35 -16.02
C GLN A 175 34.56 -1.49 -16.29
N ASP A 176 35.74 -1.19 -16.82
CA ASP A 176 36.79 -2.17 -17.06
C ASP A 176 37.24 -2.83 -15.77
N ALA A 177 37.41 -2.07 -14.68
CA ALA A 177 37.75 -2.63 -13.38
C ALA A 177 36.69 -3.63 -12.87
N ARG A 178 35.39 -3.37 -13.10
CA ARG A 178 34.32 -4.30 -12.74
C ARG A 178 34.36 -5.58 -13.58
N LEU A 179 34.64 -5.46 -14.88
CA LEU A 179 34.79 -6.62 -15.76
C LEU A 179 36.03 -7.46 -15.40
N GLU A 180 37.14 -6.81 -15.06
CA GLU A 180 38.38 -7.45 -14.60
C GLU A 180 38.16 -8.25 -13.31
N LEU A 181 37.39 -7.70 -12.35
CA LEU A 181 36.97 -8.44 -11.15
C LEU A 181 36.18 -9.70 -11.54
N MET A 182 35.23 -9.59 -12.46
CA MET A 182 34.45 -10.74 -12.92
C MET A 182 35.30 -11.80 -13.62
N HIS A 183 36.25 -11.40 -14.45
CA HIS A 183 37.18 -12.31 -15.12
C HIS A 183 38.08 -13.02 -14.11
N SER A 184 38.61 -12.30 -13.13
CA SER A 184 39.44 -12.86 -12.06
C SER A 184 38.68 -13.89 -11.23
N LEU A 185 37.42 -13.60 -10.89
CA LEU A 185 36.54 -14.55 -10.21
C LEU A 185 36.28 -15.80 -11.07
N ALA A 186 35.98 -15.62 -12.36
CA ALA A 186 35.66 -16.71 -13.27
C ALA A 186 36.86 -17.64 -13.58
N ALA A 187 38.09 -17.11 -13.48
CA ALA A 187 39.32 -17.87 -13.72
C ALA A 187 39.72 -18.80 -12.56
N GLY A 188 39.18 -18.57 -11.35
CA GLY A 188 39.49 -19.37 -10.17
C GLY A 188 38.74 -20.71 -10.09
N ASP A 189 39.12 -21.56 -9.14
CA ASP A 189 38.34 -22.76 -8.79
C ASP A 189 37.06 -22.35 -8.04
N LEU A 190 35.97 -22.18 -8.80
CA LEU A 190 34.67 -21.80 -8.27
C LEU A 190 34.08 -22.84 -7.30
N THR A 191 34.43 -24.12 -7.45
CA THR A 191 33.97 -25.16 -6.52
C THR A 191 34.61 -24.94 -5.16
N GLN A 192 35.92 -24.68 -5.15
CA GLN A 192 36.64 -24.44 -3.91
C GLN A 192 36.31 -23.08 -3.28
N LEU A 193 36.07 -22.05 -4.09
CA LEU A 193 35.56 -20.75 -3.62
C LEU A 193 34.23 -20.92 -2.89
N VAL A 194 33.27 -21.64 -3.49
CA VAL A 194 31.96 -21.89 -2.88
C VAL A 194 32.10 -22.75 -1.62
N ALA A 195 33.01 -23.74 -1.60
CA ALA A 195 33.26 -24.54 -0.41
C ALA A 195 33.80 -23.70 0.76
N ARG A 196 34.76 -22.81 0.50
CA ARG A 196 35.28 -21.85 1.49
C ARG A 196 34.20 -20.89 1.97
N HIS A 197 33.34 -20.40 1.07
CA HIS A 197 32.19 -19.58 1.44
C HIS A 197 31.24 -20.33 2.38
N ARG A 198 30.91 -21.60 2.06
CA ARG A 198 30.11 -22.47 2.93
C ARG A 198 30.73 -22.60 4.32
N MET A 199 32.02 -22.91 4.41
CA MET A 199 32.71 -23.03 5.71
C MET A 199 32.56 -21.76 6.55
N ARG A 200 32.71 -20.59 5.93
CA ARG A 200 32.53 -19.30 6.58
C ARG A 200 31.09 -19.07 7.06
N GLN A 201 30.09 -19.47 6.28
CA GLN A 201 28.69 -19.37 6.71
C GLN A 201 28.36 -20.33 7.87
N LEU A 202 29.03 -21.48 7.94
CA LEU A 202 28.84 -22.45 9.02
C LEU A 202 29.54 -22.05 10.33
N GLN A 203 30.58 -21.23 10.28
CA GLN A 203 31.36 -20.87 11.47
C GLN A 203 30.49 -20.23 12.59
N PRO A 204 29.63 -19.22 12.33
CA PRO A 204 28.74 -18.68 13.37
C PRO A 204 27.77 -19.69 13.97
N LEU A 205 27.35 -20.71 13.19
CA LEU A 205 26.49 -21.79 13.67
C LEU A 205 27.27 -22.68 14.66
N MET A 206 28.50 -23.05 14.31
CA MET A 206 29.39 -23.85 15.16
C MET A 206 29.73 -23.11 16.47
N GLU A 207 30.10 -21.83 16.38
CA GLU A 207 30.38 -20.98 17.55
C GLU A 207 29.14 -20.82 18.44
N GLY A 208 27.98 -20.58 17.83
CA GLY A 208 26.70 -20.47 18.53
C GLY A 208 26.34 -21.76 19.27
N PHE A 209 26.53 -22.91 18.61
CA PHE A 209 26.34 -24.23 19.22
C PHE A 209 27.30 -24.45 20.40
N ALA A 210 28.60 -24.30 20.18
CA ALA A 210 29.62 -24.50 21.21
C ALA A 210 29.39 -23.61 22.44
N LYS A 211 29.02 -22.35 22.22
CA LYS A 211 28.68 -21.40 23.30
C LYS A 211 27.51 -21.87 24.16
N LYS A 212 26.54 -22.57 23.57
CA LYS A 212 25.34 -23.09 24.26
C LYS A 212 25.53 -24.52 24.80
N ALA A 213 26.50 -25.27 24.30
CA ALA A 213 26.76 -26.66 24.65
C ALA A 213 27.47 -26.89 26.01
N LYS A 214 27.64 -25.85 26.84
CA LYS A 214 28.41 -25.92 28.10
C LYS A 214 27.94 -26.99 29.10
N ARG A 215 26.69 -27.44 29.00
CA ARG A 215 26.07 -28.44 29.90
C ARG A 215 25.51 -29.65 29.15
N GLY A 216 26.01 -29.93 27.95
CA GLY A 216 25.46 -30.94 27.03
C GLY A 216 24.87 -30.33 25.76
N THR A 217 24.33 -31.16 24.87
CA THR A 217 23.79 -30.72 23.57
C THR A 217 22.68 -29.67 23.77
N PRO A 218 22.78 -28.47 23.18
CA PRO A 218 21.73 -27.47 23.28
C PRO A 218 20.57 -27.80 22.34
N LEU A 219 19.34 -27.47 22.78
CA LEU A 219 18.14 -27.50 21.92
C LEU A 219 18.31 -26.60 20.69
N ALA A 220 17.75 -27.01 19.55
CA ALA A 220 17.75 -26.24 18.30
C ALA A 220 17.36 -24.77 18.52
N ARG A 221 16.23 -24.55 19.22
CA ARG A 221 15.69 -23.22 19.53
C ARG A 221 16.61 -22.31 20.34
N ARG A 222 17.62 -22.85 21.04
CA ARG A 222 18.61 -22.05 21.80
C ARG A 222 19.79 -21.61 20.94
N VAL A 223 20.02 -22.28 19.80
CA VAL A 223 21.11 -21.99 18.86
C VAL A 223 20.60 -21.22 17.64
N LEU A 224 19.47 -21.63 17.06
CA LEU A 224 18.91 -21.09 15.82
C LEU A 224 18.36 -19.67 15.96
N THR A 225 19.27 -18.69 15.87
CA THR A 225 18.90 -17.27 15.73
C THR A 225 18.41 -16.96 14.31
N ARG A 226 17.77 -15.80 14.12
CA ARG A 226 17.30 -15.33 12.80
C ARG A 226 18.41 -15.29 11.75
N ALA A 227 19.66 -14.99 12.15
CA ALA A 227 20.81 -14.95 11.26
C ALA A 227 21.30 -16.36 10.86
N LEU A 228 21.03 -17.39 11.67
CA LEU A 228 21.47 -18.77 11.42
C LEU A 228 20.41 -19.62 10.71
N GLN A 229 19.16 -19.16 10.69
CA GLN A 229 18.06 -19.81 9.96
C GLN A 229 18.36 -20.01 8.46
N PRO A 230 18.83 -18.99 7.70
CA PRO A 230 19.23 -19.19 6.31
C PRO A 230 20.36 -20.20 6.17
N VAL A 231 21.31 -20.24 7.11
CA VAL A 231 22.45 -21.19 7.07
C VAL A 231 21.96 -22.63 7.18
N VAL A 232 21.07 -22.92 8.13
CA VAL A 232 20.53 -24.28 8.31
C VAL A 232 19.59 -24.66 7.17
N SER A 233 18.75 -23.75 6.70
CA SER A 233 17.93 -23.96 5.50
C SER A 233 18.77 -24.16 4.24
N GLY A 234 19.90 -23.46 4.11
CA GLY A 234 20.77 -23.46 2.95
C GLY A 234 21.64 -24.72 2.83
N TYR A 235 22.24 -25.15 3.95
CA TYR A 235 23.28 -26.18 3.94
C TYR A 235 22.85 -27.52 4.56
N PHE A 236 21.73 -27.55 5.27
CA PHE A 236 21.17 -28.75 5.91
C PHE A 236 19.69 -28.95 5.57
N ALA A 237 19.17 -28.22 4.58
CA ALA A 237 17.78 -28.33 4.13
C ALA A 237 16.75 -28.20 5.27
N GLY A 238 17.06 -27.35 6.25
CA GLY A 238 16.23 -27.09 7.43
C GLY A 238 16.29 -28.16 8.52
N ASN A 239 17.07 -29.23 8.32
CA ASN A 239 17.13 -30.36 9.25
C ASN A 239 18.14 -30.12 10.37
N TRP A 240 17.65 -29.90 11.58
CA TRP A 240 18.50 -29.74 12.76
C TRP A 240 19.27 -31.02 13.13
N LEU A 241 18.68 -32.21 12.94
CA LEU A 241 19.37 -33.46 13.22
C LEU A 241 20.58 -33.65 12.31
N ALA A 242 20.48 -33.23 11.04
CA ALA A 242 21.62 -33.22 10.13
C ALA A 242 22.73 -32.25 10.56
N VAL A 243 22.39 -31.15 11.25
CA VAL A 243 23.38 -30.27 11.88
C VAL A 243 24.09 -31.01 13.02
N LEU A 244 23.35 -31.70 13.87
CA LEU A 244 23.91 -32.47 14.98
C LEU A 244 24.82 -33.61 14.50
N ASP A 245 24.42 -34.32 13.45
CA ASP A 245 25.25 -35.34 12.79
C ASP A 245 26.56 -34.74 12.27
N TYR A 246 26.48 -33.58 11.62
CA TYR A 246 27.66 -32.86 11.12
C TYR A 246 28.59 -32.41 12.26
N LEU A 247 28.02 -31.99 13.39
CA LEU A 247 28.77 -31.61 14.60
C LEU A 247 29.19 -32.82 15.45
N GLN A 248 28.81 -34.03 15.06
CA GLN A 248 29.03 -35.28 15.82
C GLN A 248 28.49 -35.21 17.25
N ALA A 249 27.31 -34.63 17.43
CA ALA A 249 26.63 -34.48 18.72
C ALA A 249 25.34 -35.30 18.77
N ALA A 250 25.07 -35.96 19.90
CA ALA A 250 23.78 -36.62 20.12
C ALA A 250 22.68 -35.58 20.40
N PRO A 251 21.41 -35.81 19.99
CA PRO A 251 20.31 -34.90 20.28
C PRO A 251 20.06 -34.77 21.78
N HIS A 252 19.58 -33.60 22.19
CA HIS A 252 19.13 -33.38 23.56
C HIS A 252 17.87 -34.21 23.84
N ALA A 253 17.68 -34.68 25.08
CA ALA A 253 16.54 -35.53 25.44
C ALA A 253 15.17 -34.86 25.18
N ASP A 254 15.08 -33.55 25.45
CA ASP A 254 13.88 -32.73 25.17
C ASP A 254 13.83 -32.16 23.74
N GLU A 255 14.61 -32.69 22.79
CA GLU A 255 14.57 -32.22 21.39
C GLU A 255 13.35 -32.81 20.68
N GLU A 256 12.46 -31.94 20.21
CA GLU A 256 11.26 -32.31 19.48
C GLU A 256 11.27 -31.68 18.08
N VAL A 257 11.12 -32.51 17.05
CA VAL A 257 11.00 -32.06 15.66
C VAL A 257 9.54 -32.17 15.24
N ILE A 258 8.86 -31.02 15.18
CA ILE A 258 7.48 -30.96 14.72
C ILE A 258 7.49 -31.12 13.19
N THR A 259 6.95 -32.23 12.68
CA THR A 259 6.93 -32.53 11.24
C THR A 259 5.64 -32.08 10.54
N ALA A 260 4.58 -31.81 11.30
CA ALA A 260 3.31 -31.29 10.82
C ALA A 260 2.70 -30.37 11.90
N LEU A 261 2.00 -29.32 11.47
CA LEU A 261 1.23 -28.50 12.41
C LEU A 261 -0.09 -29.20 12.75
N PRO A 262 -0.62 -28.99 13.96
CA PRO A 262 -1.98 -29.38 14.28
C PRO A 262 -2.98 -28.76 13.31
N GLU A 263 -4.02 -29.52 12.94
CA GLU A 263 -5.15 -28.97 12.19
C GLU A 263 -5.89 -27.93 13.03
N PRO A 264 -6.27 -26.78 12.44
CA PRO A 264 -7.12 -25.80 13.12
C PRO A 264 -8.41 -26.45 13.64
N ARG A 265 -8.73 -26.22 14.91
CA ARG A 265 -10.01 -26.62 15.49
C ARG A 265 -10.73 -25.36 15.93
N LEU A 266 -11.84 -25.05 15.26
CA LEU A 266 -12.61 -23.85 15.56
C LEU A 266 -13.78 -24.18 16.48
N TYR A 267 -14.00 -23.33 17.48
CA TYR A 267 -15.11 -23.42 18.44
C TYR A 267 -16.14 -22.33 18.14
N VAL A 268 -16.75 -22.44 16.96
CA VAL A 268 -17.81 -21.56 16.44
C VAL A 268 -18.97 -22.47 16.02
N GLY A 269 -20.22 -22.12 16.32
CA GLY A 269 -21.38 -22.94 15.93
C GLY A 269 -21.86 -23.95 16.97
N MET A 270 -21.20 -24.04 18.14
CA MET A 270 -21.52 -25.04 19.17
C MET A 270 -22.94 -24.88 19.72
N ALA A 271 -23.47 -23.66 19.74
CA ALA A 271 -24.85 -23.39 20.18
C ALA A 271 -25.89 -24.07 19.29
N SER A 272 -25.64 -24.18 17.98
CA SER A 272 -26.54 -24.87 17.05
C SER A 272 -26.60 -26.38 17.25
N GLN A 273 -25.57 -26.95 17.92
CA GLN A 273 -25.46 -28.37 18.25
C GLN A 273 -25.88 -28.66 19.70
N ALA A 274 -26.35 -27.66 20.45
CA ALA A 274 -26.63 -27.79 21.87
C ALA A 274 -27.69 -28.87 22.16
N ALA A 275 -28.73 -28.98 21.33
CA ALA A 275 -29.75 -30.01 21.45
C ALA A 275 -29.19 -31.44 21.30
N ASP A 276 -28.32 -31.65 20.32
CA ASP A 276 -27.68 -32.95 20.09
C ASP A 276 -26.69 -33.28 21.21
N MET A 277 -25.90 -32.30 21.65
CA MET A 277 -24.96 -32.43 22.78
C MET A 277 -25.70 -32.74 24.09
N ALA A 278 -26.85 -32.10 24.32
CA ALA A 278 -27.70 -32.33 25.47
C ALA A 278 -28.26 -33.76 25.47
N ALA A 279 -28.73 -34.22 24.31
CA ALA A 279 -29.22 -35.58 24.13
C ALA A 279 -28.13 -36.65 24.36
N GLU A 280 -26.91 -36.40 23.88
CA GLU A 280 -25.77 -37.31 24.05
C GLU A 280 -25.25 -37.35 25.49
N ALA A 281 -25.15 -36.19 26.14
CA ALA A 281 -24.66 -36.07 27.52
C ALA A 281 -25.70 -36.41 28.59
N GLY A 282 -26.98 -36.52 28.20
CA GLY A 282 -28.09 -36.81 29.12
C GLY A 282 -28.39 -35.66 30.10
N ILE A 283 -28.12 -34.41 29.70
CA ILE A 283 -28.37 -33.21 30.50
C ILE A 283 -29.34 -32.27 29.76
N PRO A 284 -30.07 -31.38 30.46
CA PRO A 284 -30.94 -30.39 29.84
C PRO A 284 -30.20 -29.46 28.87
N GLU A 285 -30.87 -29.04 27.79
CA GLU A 285 -30.29 -28.16 26.76
C GLU A 285 -29.90 -26.78 27.32
N ASP A 286 -30.65 -26.25 28.28
CA ASP A 286 -30.34 -25.00 28.98
C ASP A 286 -29.04 -25.09 29.80
N GLU A 287 -28.71 -26.26 30.35
CA GLU A 287 -27.42 -26.49 30.99
C GLU A 287 -26.26 -26.45 29.99
N ILE A 288 -26.43 -27.01 28.78
CA ILE A 288 -25.44 -26.90 27.70
C ILE A 288 -25.25 -25.44 27.29
N HIS A 289 -26.33 -24.67 27.11
CA HIS A 289 -26.24 -23.24 26.80
C HIS A 289 -25.51 -22.47 27.90
N ALA A 290 -25.75 -22.78 29.19
CA ALA A 290 -25.04 -22.17 30.30
C ALA A 290 -23.54 -22.53 30.31
N VAL A 291 -23.19 -23.78 30.01
CA VAL A 291 -21.80 -24.23 29.87
C VAL A 291 -21.10 -23.53 28.72
N LEU A 292 -21.76 -23.41 27.56
CA LEU A 292 -21.23 -22.70 26.39
C LEU A 292 -21.03 -21.22 26.67
N ALA A 293 -21.99 -20.57 27.34
CA ALA A 293 -21.86 -19.17 27.73
C ALA A 293 -20.66 -18.96 28.67
N ALA A 294 -20.49 -19.85 29.66
CA ALA A 294 -19.33 -19.83 30.55
C ALA A 294 -18.01 -20.07 29.81
N PHE A 295 -17.97 -21.01 28.86
CA PHE A 295 -16.79 -21.31 28.03
C PHE A 295 -16.39 -20.14 27.14
N LEU A 296 -17.37 -19.46 26.54
CA LEU A 296 -17.16 -18.27 25.72
C LEU A 296 -16.87 -17.01 26.55
N GLY A 297 -16.99 -17.09 27.88
CA GLY A 297 -16.73 -15.97 28.79
C GLY A 297 -17.81 -14.88 28.76
N GLY A 298 -19.04 -15.24 28.39
CA GLY A 298 -20.16 -14.32 28.20
C GLY A 298 -21.48 -14.80 28.81
N ALA A 299 -22.56 -14.04 28.56
CA ALA A 299 -23.92 -14.38 28.98
C ALA A 299 -24.73 -15.07 27.87
N SER A 300 -24.16 -15.18 26.67
CA SER A 300 -24.75 -15.78 25.48
C SER A 300 -24.02 -17.09 25.16
N SER A 301 -24.76 -18.12 24.76
CA SER A 301 -24.18 -19.35 24.23
C SER A 301 -23.67 -19.19 22.79
N LEU A 302 -24.10 -18.14 22.07
CA LEU A 302 -23.61 -17.84 20.73
C LEU A 302 -22.20 -17.25 20.82
N SER A 303 -21.32 -17.70 19.95
CA SER A 303 -20.00 -17.08 19.83
C SER A 303 -20.12 -15.66 19.25
N PRO A 304 -19.17 -14.76 19.55
CA PRO A 304 -19.11 -13.44 18.92
C PRO A 304 -19.07 -13.48 17.38
N VAL A 305 -18.59 -14.58 16.81
CA VAL A 305 -18.56 -14.82 15.35
C VAL A 305 -19.95 -15.08 14.82
N GLU A 306 -20.74 -15.94 15.48
CA GLU A 306 -22.13 -16.23 15.09
C GLU A 306 -23.02 -14.99 15.18
N GLU A 307 -22.89 -14.20 16.24
CA GLU A 307 -23.66 -12.96 16.40
C GLU A 307 -23.40 -11.96 15.27
N ARG A 308 -22.15 -11.88 14.80
CA ARG A 308 -21.77 -11.01 13.67
C ARG A 308 -22.18 -11.59 12.34
N GLN A 309 -22.04 -12.89 12.13
CA GLN A 309 -22.53 -13.55 10.92
C GLN A 309 -24.03 -13.27 10.72
N GLU A 310 -24.82 -13.34 11.80
CA GLU A 310 -26.25 -13.05 11.70
C GLU A 310 -26.53 -11.57 11.43
N ALA A 311 -25.79 -10.65 12.06
CA ALA A 311 -25.89 -9.23 11.75
C ALA A 311 -25.52 -8.91 10.29
N LEU A 312 -24.56 -9.62 9.69
CA LEU A 312 -24.23 -9.47 8.27
C LEU A 312 -25.39 -9.96 7.37
N ARG A 313 -26.10 -11.04 7.76
CA ARG A 313 -27.31 -11.47 7.03
C ARG A 313 -28.41 -10.42 7.09
N GLU A 314 -28.72 -9.91 8.28
CA GLU A 314 -29.73 -8.86 8.46
C GLU A 314 -29.36 -7.59 7.67
N TRP A 315 -28.09 -7.19 7.73
CA TRP A 315 -27.56 -6.06 6.97
C TRP A 315 -27.70 -6.29 5.46
N TRP A 316 -27.40 -7.49 4.96
CA TRP A 316 -27.55 -7.82 3.54
C TRP A 316 -28.99 -7.66 3.05
N VAL A 317 -29.97 -8.07 3.85
CA VAL A 317 -31.40 -7.90 3.50
C VAL A 317 -31.76 -6.42 3.37
N ALA A 318 -31.30 -5.59 4.30
CA ALA A 318 -31.54 -4.14 4.24
C ALA A 318 -30.78 -3.49 3.06
N PHE A 319 -29.55 -3.92 2.78
CA PHE A 319 -28.77 -3.50 1.62
C PHE A 319 -29.45 -3.90 0.30
N ASP A 320 -30.04 -5.10 0.24
CA ASP A 320 -30.81 -5.55 -0.91
C ASP A 320 -32.02 -4.64 -1.15
N GLN A 321 -32.76 -4.36 -0.09
CA GLN A 321 -33.94 -3.51 -0.14
C GLN A 321 -33.61 -2.09 -0.58
N ALA A 322 -32.54 -1.48 -0.05
CA ALA A 322 -32.13 -0.11 -0.39
C ALA A 322 -31.88 0.08 -1.89
N HIS A 323 -31.14 -0.85 -2.51
CA HIS A 323 -30.90 -0.84 -3.96
C HIS A 323 -32.16 -1.17 -4.78
N THR A 324 -33.02 -2.06 -4.27
CA THR A 324 -34.24 -2.49 -4.98
C THR A 324 -35.23 -1.34 -5.14
N VAL A 325 -35.36 -0.47 -4.13
CA VAL A 325 -36.33 0.64 -4.16
C VAL A 325 -35.80 1.90 -4.83
N GLN A 326 -34.50 1.94 -5.18
CA GLN A 326 -33.89 3.11 -5.80
C GLN A 326 -34.56 3.40 -7.15
N ALA A 327 -34.99 4.65 -7.38
CA ALA A 327 -35.67 5.07 -8.61
C ALA A 327 -35.04 6.35 -9.18
N PRO A 328 -35.24 6.65 -10.48
CA PRO A 328 -34.78 7.91 -11.08
C PRO A 328 -35.20 9.13 -10.26
N GLY A 329 -34.30 10.10 -10.10
CA GLY A 329 -34.54 11.29 -9.26
C GLY A 329 -34.38 11.08 -7.74
N MET A 330 -34.17 9.86 -7.26
CA MET A 330 -33.67 9.64 -5.90
C MET A 330 -32.19 10.05 -5.78
N ARG A 331 -31.70 10.16 -4.54
CA ARG A 331 -30.27 10.35 -4.29
C ARG A 331 -29.48 9.10 -4.72
N SER A 332 -28.25 9.31 -5.19
CA SER A 332 -27.29 8.22 -5.36
C SER A 332 -27.06 7.47 -4.04
N LEU A 333 -26.94 6.15 -4.11
CA LEU A 333 -26.54 5.32 -2.97
C LEU A 333 -25.03 5.32 -2.71
N TRP A 334 -24.27 6.20 -3.37
CA TRP A 334 -22.84 6.35 -3.12
C TRP A 334 -22.59 6.84 -1.69
N GLY A 335 -21.92 6.02 -0.88
CA GLY A 335 -21.76 6.21 0.57
C GLY A 335 -22.65 5.31 1.43
N LEU A 336 -23.46 4.41 0.81
CA LEU A 336 -24.18 3.36 1.54
C LEU A 336 -23.23 2.37 2.22
N VAL A 337 -22.16 1.99 1.52
CA VAL A 337 -21.07 1.18 2.08
C VAL A 337 -19.91 2.12 2.38
N ASP A 338 -19.47 2.13 3.63
CA ASP A 338 -18.38 2.99 4.07
C ASP A 338 -17.04 2.34 3.71
N GLN A 339 -16.34 2.91 2.73
CA GLN A 339 -15.07 2.37 2.20
C GLN A 339 -13.97 3.44 2.08
N GLU A 340 -14.27 4.71 2.38
CA GLU A 340 -13.40 5.85 2.10
C GLU A 340 -13.05 6.66 3.35
N ILE A 341 -12.03 7.53 3.22
CA ILE A 341 -11.62 8.44 4.29
C ILE A 341 -12.76 9.45 4.56
N ILE A 342 -13.03 9.72 5.84
CA ILE A 342 -13.99 10.74 6.26
C ILE A 342 -13.69 12.06 5.54
N THR A 343 -14.62 12.45 4.66
CA THR A 343 -14.55 13.70 3.89
C THR A 343 -15.51 14.69 4.53
N LEU A 344 -14.99 15.79 5.09
CA LEU A 344 -15.78 16.79 5.84
C LEU A 344 -16.09 18.06 5.03
N SER A 345 -15.40 18.26 3.90
CA SER A 345 -15.67 19.31 2.92
C SER A 345 -16.58 18.73 1.83
N GLY A 346 -17.83 19.17 1.77
CA GLY A 346 -18.82 18.67 0.83
C GLY A 346 -18.73 19.39 -0.51
N ASP A 347 -18.46 18.65 -1.59
CA ASP A 347 -19.16 18.92 -2.84
C ASP A 347 -20.40 18.02 -2.90
N ASP A 348 -21.41 18.40 -3.67
CA ASP A 348 -22.59 17.55 -3.93
C ASP A 348 -22.24 16.32 -4.82
N ARG A 349 -20.95 16.08 -5.12
CA ARG A 349 -20.50 15.12 -6.14
C ARG A 349 -19.86 13.86 -5.58
N GLY A 350 -19.42 13.85 -4.32
CA GLY A 350 -18.80 12.70 -3.66
C GLY A 350 -19.78 11.74 -2.94
N PRO A 351 -19.26 10.68 -2.30
CA PRO A 351 -20.07 9.79 -1.48
C PRO A 351 -20.77 10.57 -0.35
N THR A 352 -22.05 10.27 -0.11
CA THR A 352 -22.78 10.87 1.02
C THR A 352 -22.32 10.22 2.32
N PRO A 353 -21.68 10.95 3.25
CA PRO A 353 -21.20 10.37 4.50
C PRO A 353 -22.38 9.84 5.34
N GLN A 354 -22.19 8.67 5.94
CA GLN A 354 -23.21 8.01 6.78
C GLN A 354 -24.57 7.78 6.11
N LEU A 355 -24.61 7.60 4.78
CA LEU A 355 -25.88 7.38 4.08
C LEU A 355 -26.67 6.19 4.63
N TYR A 356 -25.98 5.15 5.11
CA TYR A 356 -26.59 4.00 5.77
C TYR A 356 -27.50 4.38 6.95
N ARG A 357 -27.20 5.45 7.70
CA ARG A 357 -28.07 5.92 8.80
C ARG A 357 -29.40 6.49 8.30
N GLN A 358 -29.44 6.93 7.04
CA GLN A 358 -30.61 7.55 6.41
C GLN A 358 -31.48 6.53 5.67
N VAL A 359 -30.87 5.49 5.09
CA VAL A 359 -31.57 4.54 4.20
C VAL A 359 -31.79 3.16 4.80
N MET A 360 -30.99 2.75 5.80
CA MET A 360 -31.11 1.44 6.45
C MET A 360 -32.00 1.51 7.69
N PRO A 361 -32.67 0.41 8.09
CA PRO A 361 -33.42 0.35 9.34
C PRO A 361 -32.54 0.67 10.55
N SER A 362 -33.08 1.43 11.53
CA SER A 362 -32.32 1.81 12.72
C SER A 362 -31.86 0.60 13.53
N THR A 363 -32.65 -0.47 13.58
CA THR A 363 -32.32 -1.72 14.27
C THR A 363 -31.06 -2.38 13.71
N VAL A 364 -30.90 -2.37 12.38
CA VAL A 364 -29.70 -2.91 11.70
C VAL A 364 -28.49 -2.04 12.03
N ASN A 365 -28.64 -0.72 12.00
CA ASN A 365 -27.57 0.21 12.33
C ASN A 365 -27.13 0.07 13.80
N GLU A 366 -28.08 0.02 14.74
CA GLU A 366 -27.82 -0.19 16.17
C GLU A 366 -27.10 -1.53 16.43
N ARG A 367 -27.47 -2.58 15.69
CA ARG A 367 -26.82 -3.89 15.80
C ARG A 367 -25.38 -3.85 15.32
N VAL A 368 -25.09 -3.19 14.19
CA VAL A 368 -23.72 -2.99 13.69
C VAL A 368 -22.91 -2.12 14.64
N ASP A 369 -23.47 -1.00 15.09
CA ASP A 369 -22.86 -0.09 16.07
C ASP A 369 -22.49 -0.84 17.36
N GLN A 370 -23.34 -1.76 17.83
CA GLN A 370 -23.09 -2.57 19.02
C GLN A 370 -21.99 -3.63 18.81
N LEU A 371 -22.08 -4.41 17.73
CA LEU A 371 -21.18 -5.54 17.49
C LEU A 371 -19.78 -5.07 17.07
N TRP A 372 -19.66 -4.00 16.32
CA TRP A 372 -18.36 -3.44 15.93
C TRP A 372 -17.95 -2.22 16.76
N ALA A 373 -18.53 -2.02 17.94
CA ALA A 373 -18.28 -0.84 18.80
C ALA A 373 -16.82 -0.70 19.27
N THR A 374 -16.06 -1.79 19.25
CA THR A 374 -14.69 -1.84 19.77
C THR A 374 -13.74 -2.54 18.81
N MET A 375 -12.45 -2.25 18.98
CA MET A 375 -11.39 -2.90 18.24
C MET A 375 -10.11 -2.98 19.07
N THR A 376 -9.12 -3.70 18.57
CA THR A 376 -7.76 -3.69 19.12
C THR A 376 -6.78 -3.08 18.11
N LEU A 377 -5.79 -2.36 18.63
CA LEU A 377 -4.71 -1.80 17.83
C LEU A 377 -3.51 -2.74 17.89
N GLN A 378 -2.94 -3.09 16.73
CA GLN A 378 -1.83 -4.04 16.62
C GLN A 378 -0.64 -3.71 17.55
N ARG A 379 -0.30 -2.42 17.72
CA ARG A 379 0.82 -1.97 18.57
C ARG A 379 0.44 -1.78 20.03
N GLN A 380 -0.85 -1.59 20.33
CA GLN A 380 -1.40 -1.43 21.68
C GLN A 380 -2.36 -2.57 21.99
N SER A 381 -1.95 -3.80 21.66
CA SER A 381 -2.83 -4.97 21.73
C SER A 381 -3.27 -5.39 23.12
N ARG A 382 -2.72 -4.75 24.17
CA ARG A 382 -3.13 -4.95 25.56
C ARG A 382 -4.47 -4.31 25.88
N SER A 383 -4.96 -3.42 25.03
CA SER A 383 -6.19 -2.67 25.28
C SER A 383 -7.21 -2.91 24.17
N ILE A 384 -8.49 -2.94 24.55
CA ILE A 384 -9.64 -2.89 23.64
C ILE A 384 -10.17 -1.46 23.68
N VAL A 385 -10.11 -0.77 22.54
CA VAL A 385 -10.47 0.64 22.40
C VAL A 385 -11.76 0.81 21.61
N SER A 386 -12.31 2.02 21.61
CA SER A 386 -13.47 2.39 20.80
C SER A 386 -13.16 2.21 19.31
N ASN A 387 -14.12 1.69 18.56
CA ASN A 387 -14.11 1.74 17.11
C ASN A 387 -14.90 2.96 16.64
N PRO A 388 -14.25 3.97 16.03
CA PRO A 388 -14.95 5.17 15.56
C PRO A 388 -15.76 4.94 14.28
N LEU A 389 -15.50 3.87 13.53
CA LEU A 389 -16.10 3.57 12.24
C LEU A 389 -16.59 2.11 12.19
N PRO A 390 -17.60 1.75 13.01
CA PRO A 390 -18.11 0.37 13.09
C PRO A 390 -18.62 -0.16 11.76
N HIS A 391 -19.29 0.68 10.97
CA HIS A 391 -19.84 0.31 9.67
C HIS A 391 -18.76 0.04 8.61
N GLN A 392 -17.61 0.73 8.68
CA GLN A 392 -16.47 0.46 7.81
C GLN A 392 -15.86 -0.90 8.12
N VAL A 393 -15.59 -1.21 9.41
CA VAL A 393 -15.02 -2.51 9.80
C VAL A 393 -15.99 -3.67 9.49
N MET A 394 -17.30 -3.42 9.60
CA MET A 394 -18.32 -4.39 9.17
C MET A 394 -18.29 -4.62 7.66
N ALA A 395 -18.19 -3.57 6.85
CA ALA A 395 -18.08 -3.68 5.39
C ALA A 395 -16.78 -4.42 4.98
N ASP A 396 -15.66 -4.11 5.64
CA ASP A 396 -14.38 -4.81 5.46
C ASP A 396 -14.52 -6.31 5.80
N ALA A 397 -15.24 -6.64 6.89
CA ALA A 397 -15.51 -8.02 7.28
C ALA A 397 -16.46 -8.75 6.29
N PHE A 398 -17.35 -8.04 5.60
CA PHE A 398 -18.20 -8.59 4.54
C PHE A 398 -17.40 -8.86 3.25
N GLY A 399 -16.44 -7.99 2.93
CA GLY A 399 -15.47 -8.21 1.86
C GLY A 399 -16.01 -8.11 0.43
N PRO A 400 -15.47 -8.89 -0.53
CA PRO A 400 -15.60 -8.64 -1.97
C PRO A 400 -17.01 -8.74 -2.54
N ALA A 401 -17.93 -9.47 -1.89
CA ALA A 401 -19.32 -9.53 -2.33
C ALA A 401 -19.99 -8.15 -2.28
N VAL A 402 -19.82 -7.43 -1.17
CA VAL A 402 -20.40 -6.08 -1.01
C VAL A 402 -19.71 -5.10 -1.95
N GLU A 403 -18.38 -5.18 -2.10
CA GLU A 403 -17.63 -4.38 -3.06
C GLU A 403 -18.20 -4.53 -4.49
N PHE A 404 -18.36 -5.77 -4.96
CA PHE A 404 -18.88 -6.04 -6.29
C PHE A 404 -20.34 -5.59 -6.47
N TRP A 405 -21.23 -6.05 -5.59
CA TRP A 405 -22.67 -5.81 -5.75
C TRP A 405 -23.05 -4.35 -5.51
N HIS A 406 -22.36 -3.66 -4.61
CA HIS A 406 -22.52 -2.22 -4.46
C HIS A 406 -21.94 -1.47 -5.67
N GLY A 407 -20.74 -1.86 -6.10
CA GLY A 407 -20.05 -1.28 -7.24
C GLY A 407 -20.89 -1.32 -8.52
N VAL A 408 -21.34 -2.51 -8.93
CA VAL A 408 -22.15 -2.66 -10.16
C VAL A 408 -23.48 -1.89 -10.09
N ALA A 409 -24.09 -1.78 -8.89
CA ALA A 409 -25.29 -0.97 -8.71
C ALA A 409 -24.99 0.54 -8.84
N LEU A 410 -23.84 1.00 -8.35
CA LEU A 410 -23.38 2.37 -8.57
C LEU A 410 -23.03 2.62 -10.05
N THR A 411 -22.41 1.67 -10.74
CA THR A 411 -22.19 1.75 -12.20
C THR A 411 -23.52 1.90 -12.92
N ALA A 412 -24.51 1.07 -12.59
CA ALA A 412 -25.86 1.16 -13.15
C ALA A 412 -26.50 2.52 -12.90
N TRP A 413 -26.36 3.06 -11.68
CA TRP A 413 -26.85 4.39 -11.35
C TRP A 413 -26.14 5.47 -12.17
N PHE A 414 -24.81 5.51 -12.15
CA PHE A 414 -24.05 6.61 -12.76
C PHE A 414 -24.07 6.60 -14.29
N VAL A 415 -24.28 5.45 -14.93
CA VAL A 415 -24.54 5.38 -16.39
C VAL A 415 -25.90 6.01 -16.74
N CYS A 416 -26.87 6.03 -15.82
CA CYS A 416 -28.23 6.47 -16.10
C CYS A 416 -28.63 7.81 -15.45
N GLU A 417 -28.08 8.18 -14.30
CA GLU A 417 -28.50 9.31 -13.43
C GLU A 417 -27.30 10.11 -12.87
N GLY A 418 -26.10 9.91 -13.43
CA GLY A 418 -24.84 10.42 -12.88
C GLY A 418 -24.18 11.51 -13.73
N PRO A 419 -23.28 12.32 -13.15
CA PRO A 419 -22.40 13.16 -13.96
C PRO A 419 -21.38 12.35 -14.77
N TYR A 420 -20.99 11.16 -14.28
CA TYR A 420 -20.01 10.27 -14.91
C TYR A 420 -20.02 8.87 -14.23
N SER A 421 -19.84 7.79 -15.02
CA SER A 421 -19.59 6.43 -14.53
C SER A 421 -18.14 6.02 -14.82
N ARG A 422 -17.48 5.36 -13.85
CA ARG A 422 -16.08 4.89 -13.99
C ARG A 422 -15.90 3.78 -15.02
N ALA A 423 -16.96 3.07 -15.36
CA ALA A 423 -16.98 2.02 -16.37
C ALA A 423 -18.35 1.99 -17.09
N PRO A 424 -18.39 1.57 -18.37
CA PRO A 424 -19.65 1.24 -19.03
C PRO A 424 -20.23 -0.06 -18.47
N LEU A 425 -21.52 -0.32 -18.68
CA LEU A 425 -22.18 -1.56 -18.26
C LEU A 425 -21.55 -2.79 -18.95
N SER A 426 -21.10 -2.63 -20.19
CA SER A 426 -20.37 -3.65 -20.94
C SER A 426 -18.97 -3.97 -20.39
N GLY A 427 -18.35 -3.04 -19.64
CA GLY A 427 -17.01 -3.16 -19.06
C GLY A 427 -16.98 -3.59 -17.58
N VAL A 428 -18.13 -3.91 -16.99
CA VAL A 428 -18.24 -4.31 -15.56
C VAL A 428 -17.38 -5.52 -15.23
N ALA A 429 -17.27 -6.50 -16.13
CA ALA A 429 -16.49 -7.71 -15.87
C ALA A 429 -14.99 -7.42 -15.70
N ASP A 430 -14.45 -6.52 -16.53
CA ASP A 430 -13.04 -6.17 -16.52
C ASP A 430 -12.72 -5.25 -15.34
N TYR A 431 -13.56 -4.22 -15.14
CA TYR A 431 -13.42 -3.25 -14.05
C TYR A 431 -13.47 -3.91 -12.66
N TYR A 432 -14.34 -4.91 -12.47
CA TYR A 432 -14.48 -5.65 -11.21
C TYR A 432 -13.79 -7.03 -11.23
N SER A 433 -12.80 -7.25 -12.09
CA SER A 433 -12.10 -8.53 -12.23
C SER A 433 -11.51 -9.07 -10.92
N ARG A 434 -11.05 -8.19 -10.03
CA ARG A 434 -10.47 -8.55 -8.72
C ARG A 434 -11.48 -9.11 -7.72
N PRO A 435 -12.58 -8.43 -7.35
CA PRO A 435 -13.59 -9.02 -6.47
C PRO A 435 -14.24 -10.26 -7.12
N LEU A 436 -14.41 -10.29 -8.45
CA LEU A 436 -14.90 -11.48 -9.17
C LEU A 436 -13.98 -12.69 -9.00
N SER A 437 -12.66 -12.51 -9.18
CA SER A 437 -11.67 -13.57 -8.99
C SER A 437 -11.66 -14.09 -7.55
N THR A 438 -11.80 -13.18 -6.57
CA THR A 438 -11.85 -13.54 -5.15
C THR A 438 -13.09 -14.38 -4.83
N LEU A 439 -14.27 -13.97 -5.31
CA LEU A 439 -15.52 -14.71 -5.13
C LEU A 439 -15.48 -16.08 -5.83
N GLN A 440 -14.86 -16.17 -7.00
CA GLN A 440 -14.65 -17.44 -7.69
C GLN A 440 -13.71 -18.37 -6.91
N ALA A 441 -12.61 -17.85 -6.37
CA ALA A 441 -11.69 -18.62 -5.53
C ALA A 441 -12.33 -19.13 -4.24
N ALA A 442 -13.29 -18.38 -3.68
CA ALA A 442 -14.12 -18.81 -2.56
C ALA A 442 -15.18 -19.87 -2.95
N GLY A 443 -15.38 -20.15 -4.25
CA GLY A 443 -16.43 -21.06 -4.72
C GLY A 443 -17.83 -20.44 -4.72
N CYS A 444 -17.92 -19.11 -4.68
CA CYS A 444 -19.16 -18.34 -4.73
C CYS A 444 -19.23 -17.45 -5.99
N PRO A 445 -19.07 -18.01 -7.22
CA PRO A 445 -18.92 -17.21 -8.44
C PRO A 445 -20.19 -16.45 -8.82
N ILE A 446 -20.01 -15.30 -9.48
CA ILE A 446 -21.09 -14.56 -10.14
C ILE A 446 -21.48 -15.26 -11.45
N ASP A 447 -22.78 -15.34 -11.74
CA ASP A 447 -23.26 -15.92 -13.01
C ASP A 447 -22.83 -15.03 -14.19
N PRO A 448 -22.08 -15.54 -15.18
CA PRO A 448 -21.65 -14.77 -16.35
C PRO A 448 -22.80 -14.12 -17.13
N ARG A 449 -24.01 -14.68 -17.05
CA ARG A 449 -25.21 -14.11 -17.70
C ARG A 449 -25.52 -12.69 -17.25
N LEU A 450 -25.10 -12.28 -16.05
CA LEU A 450 -25.21 -10.90 -15.61
C LEU A 450 -24.55 -9.94 -16.60
N PHE A 451 -23.34 -10.26 -17.06
CA PHE A 451 -22.57 -9.37 -17.94
C PHE A 451 -23.18 -9.29 -19.35
N ASP A 452 -23.72 -10.41 -19.84
CA ASP A 452 -24.46 -10.44 -21.10
C ASP A 452 -25.74 -9.59 -21.02
N ASP A 453 -26.49 -9.73 -19.92
CA ASP A 453 -27.72 -8.97 -19.67
C ASP A 453 -27.44 -7.46 -19.56
N LEU A 454 -26.35 -7.07 -18.85
CA LEU A 454 -25.93 -5.68 -18.71
C LEU A 454 -25.50 -5.07 -20.04
N ARG A 455 -24.71 -5.81 -20.83
CA ARG A 455 -24.29 -5.40 -22.18
C ARG A 455 -25.48 -5.22 -23.12
N ASN A 456 -26.47 -6.12 -23.06
CA ASN A 456 -27.70 -5.99 -23.81
C ASN A 456 -28.52 -4.78 -23.35
N ALA A 457 -28.66 -4.58 -22.04
CA ALA A 457 -29.41 -3.46 -21.49
C ALA A 457 -28.82 -2.10 -21.89
N GLU A 458 -27.49 -1.99 -21.93
CA GLU A 458 -26.78 -0.77 -22.36
C GLU A 458 -27.16 -0.30 -23.77
N GLN A 459 -27.34 -1.25 -24.70
CA GLN A 459 -27.75 -0.97 -26.08
C GLN A 459 -29.18 -0.42 -26.19
N HIS A 460 -29.99 -0.59 -25.14
CA HIS A 460 -31.39 -0.16 -25.08
C HIS A 460 -31.61 1.04 -24.17
N LEU A 461 -30.55 1.66 -23.64
CA LEU A 461 -30.66 2.89 -22.87
C LEU A 461 -31.04 4.05 -23.79
N GLY A 462 -31.85 4.98 -23.25
CA GLY A 462 -32.28 6.18 -23.96
C GLY A 462 -31.11 7.10 -24.36
N PRO A 463 -31.39 8.13 -25.19
CA PRO A 463 -30.42 9.16 -25.50
C PRO A 463 -29.98 9.90 -24.24
N GLU A 464 -28.78 10.47 -24.29
CA GLU A 464 -28.22 11.24 -23.18
C GLU A 464 -28.87 12.62 -23.11
N GLU A 465 -29.47 12.93 -21.96
CA GLU A 465 -30.09 14.21 -21.65
C GLU A 465 -29.24 14.97 -20.64
N THR A 466 -28.81 16.18 -20.97
CA THR A 466 -28.10 17.05 -20.03
C THR A 466 -29.09 17.69 -19.05
N ILE A 467 -28.88 17.47 -17.75
CA ILE A 467 -29.63 18.14 -16.68
C ILE A 467 -28.88 19.42 -16.31
N THR A 468 -29.56 20.55 -16.45
CA THR A 468 -29.06 21.87 -16.03
C THR A 468 -29.60 22.23 -14.65
N LYS A 469 -28.72 22.79 -13.79
CA LYS A 469 -29.11 23.42 -12.52
C LYS A 469 -29.04 24.92 -12.77
N ASP A 470 -30.16 25.61 -12.56
CA ASP A 470 -30.23 27.05 -12.75
C ASP A 470 -29.86 27.75 -11.44
N THR A 471 -28.80 28.55 -11.46
CA THR A 471 -28.43 29.41 -10.35
C THR A 471 -28.87 30.83 -10.68
N GLN A 472 -29.74 31.40 -9.84
CA GLN A 472 -30.20 32.78 -9.98
C GLN A 472 -29.46 33.68 -8.98
N LEU A 473 -28.61 34.55 -9.50
CA LEU A 473 -27.97 35.62 -8.75
C LEU A 473 -28.78 36.89 -8.94
N SER A 474 -29.38 37.39 -7.86
CA SER A 474 -30.08 38.67 -7.88
C SER A 474 -29.25 39.72 -7.14
N ALA A 475 -28.97 40.83 -7.82
CA ALA A 475 -28.31 41.99 -7.25
C ALA A 475 -29.20 43.23 -7.40
N ASP A 476 -29.47 43.91 -6.29
CA ASP A 476 -30.17 45.18 -6.29
C ASP A 476 -29.20 46.31 -6.61
N THR A 477 -29.51 47.07 -7.67
CA THR A 477 -28.77 48.27 -8.06
C THR A 477 -29.64 49.52 -7.88
N SER A 478 -29.02 50.69 -7.88
CA SER A 478 -29.70 52.00 -7.77
C SER A 478 -30.68 52.31 -8.92
N PHE A 479 -30.72 51.47 -9.97
CA PHE A 479 -31.64 51.59 -11.11
C PHE A 479 -32.61 50.40 -11.25
N GLY A 480 -32.61 49.44 -10.31
CA GLY A 480 -33.49 48.26 -10.29
C GLY A 480 -32.76 46.95 -9.95
N SER A 481 -33.51 45.88 -9.70
CA SER A 481 -32.98 44.54 -9.43
C SER A 481 -32.59 43.83 -10.72
N ILE A 482 -31.34 43.40 -10.84
CA ILE A 482 -30.87 42.54 -11.95
C ILE A 482 -30.77 41.11 -11.42
N THR A 483 -31.56 40.20 -12.01
CA THR A 483 -31.44 38.76 -11.78
C THR A 483 -30.74 38.12 -12.97
N MET A 484 -29.53 37.62 -12.74
CA MET A 484 -28.77 36.85 -13.72
C MET A 484 -29.01 35.36 -13.44
N THR A 485 -29.58 34.66 -14.41
CA THR A 485 -29.74 33.20 -14.34
C THR A 485 -28.60 32.56 -15.12
N THR A 486 -27.76 31.78 -14.44
CA THR A 486 -26.73 30.96 -15.08
C THR A 486 -27.18 29.50 -15.06
N SER A 487 -27.37 28.93 -16.24
CA SER A 487 -27.66 27.50 -16.45
C SER A 487 -26.37 26.80 -16.80
N ILE A 488 -25.85 25.95 -15.92
CA ILE A 488 -24.69 25.10 -16.21
C ILE A 488 -25.24 23.67 -16.36
N GLY A 489 -24.77 22.91 -17.37
CA GLY A 489 -25.07 21.48 -17.46
C GLY A 489 -24.30 20.76 -16.35
N PHE A 490 -24.99 20.10 -15.42
CA PHE A 490 -24.38 19.54 -14.20
C PHE A 490 -24.31 18.01 -14.21
N THR A 491 -25.24 17.31 -14.87
CA THR A 491 -25.25 15.85 -14.95
C THR A 491 -25.86 15.38 -16.26
N THR A 492 -25.69 14.11 -16.61
CA THR A 492 -26.41 13.50 -17.73
C THR A 492 -27.36 12.41 -17.24
N ARG A 493 -28.47 12.24 -17.95
CA ARG A 493 -29.50 11.26 -17.65
C ARG A 493 -29.79 10.43 -18.90
N ARG A 494 -30.02 9.14 -18.71
CA ARG A 494 -30.49 8.21 -19.75
C ARG A 494 -31.68 7.44 -19.23
N GLU A 495 -32.73 7.34 -20.03
CA GLU A 495 -33.85 6.46 -19.71
C GLU A 495 -33.38 4.99 -19.66
N GLY A 496 -33.91 4.22 -18.70
CA GLY A 496 -33.64 2.78 -18.60
C GLY A 496 -32.99 2.30 -17.30
N PHE A 497 -32.73 3.19 -16.32
CA PHE A 497 -32.16 2.82 -15.01
C PHE A 497 -32.93 1.67 -14.34
N GLU A 498 -34.26 1.73 -14.30
CA GLU A 498 -35.08 0.71 -13.64
C GLU A 498 -34.86 -0.68 -14.25
N ARG A 499 -34.71 -0.77 -15.58
CA ARG A 499 -34.42 -2.02 -16.29
C ARG A 499 -33.05 -2.58 -15.89
N VAL A 500 -32.03 -1.73 -15.80
CA VAL A 500 -30.67 -2.14 -15.38
C VAL A 500 -30.66 -2.54 -13.91
N ARG A 501 -31.28 -1.74 -13.03
CA ARG A 501 -31.47 -2.04 -11.60
C ARG A 501 -32.14 -3.40 -11.40
N ASP A 502 -33.20 -3.69 -12.14
CA ASP A 502 -33.94 -4.95 -12.03
C ASP A 502 -33.12 -6.15 -12.50
N ILE A 503 -32.24 -5.97 -13.49
CA ILE A 503 -31.24 -6.97 -13.90
C ILE A 503 -30.27 -7.24 -12.76
N VAL A 504 -29.62 -6.20 -12.23
CA VAL A 504 -28.66 -6.33 -11.13
C VAL A 504 -29.32 -6.98 -9.90
N THR A 505 -30.53 -6.53 -9.54
CA THR A 505 -31.29 -7.03 -8.39
C THR A 505 -31.61 -8.52 -8.52
N ARG A 506 -32.07 -8.95 -9.70
CA ARG A 506 -32.38 -10.37 -9.95
C ARG A 506 -31.15 -11.26 -9.79
N HIS A 507 -30.02 -10.86 -10.37
CA HIS A 507 -28.77 -11.61 -10.29
C HIS A 507 -28.19 -11.59 -8.88
N ARG A 508 -28.27 -10.46 -8.17
CA ARG A 508 -27.83 -10.35 -6.77
C ARG A 508 -28.62 -11.26 -5.85
N ARG A 509 -29.95 -11.29 -5.98
CA ARG A 509 -30.82 -12.18 -5.19
C ARG A 509 -30.56 -13.65 -5.52
N ALA A 510 -30.45 -14.00 -6.80
CA ALA A 510 -30.12 -15.37 -7.20
C ALA A 510 -28.75 -15.83 -6.67
N TRP A 511 -27.76 -14.93 -6.62
CA TRP A 511 -26.47 -15.21 -5.99
C TRP A 511 -26.61 -15.37 -4.47
N ALA A 512 -27.35 -14.48 -3.81
CA ALA A 512 -27.54 -14.52 -2.37
C ALA A 512 -28.25 -15.80 -1.92
N ASP A 513 -29.36 -16.17 -2.57
CA ASP A 513 -30.12 -17.40 -2.31
C ASP A 513 -29.26 -18.66 -2.43
N LYS A 514 -28.26 -18.63 -3.32
CA LYS A 514 -27.40 -19.78 -3.58
C LYS A 514 -26.15 -19.82 -2.72
N TYR A 515 -25.55 -18.67 -2.44
CA TYR A 515 -24.17 -18.59 -1.93
C TYR A 515 -23.99 -17.78 -0.64
N LEU A 516 -24.93 -16.90 -0.25
CA LEU A 516 -24.68 -15.96 0.87
C LEU A 516 -24.28 -16.66 2.16
N ASP A 517 -24.99 -17.72 2.55
CA ASP A 517 -24.71 -18.44 3.80
C ASP A 517 -23.35 -19.14 3.77
N THR A 518 -23.03 -19.81 2.66
CA THR A 518 -21.75 -20.48 2.46
C THR A 518 -20.61 -19.47 2.43
N TYR A 519 -20.83 -18.34 1.75
CA TYR A 519 -19.88 -17.24 1.64
C TYR A 519 -19.55 -16.64 3.02
N LEU A 520 -20.58 -16.25 3.79
CA LEU A 520 -20.38 -15.69 5.13
C LEU A 520 -19.68 -16.68 6.06
N GLN A 521 -19.99 -17.98 5.96
CA GLN A 521 -19.31 -19.02 6.72
C GLN A 521 -17.82 -19.13 6.35
N GLN A 522 -17.51 -19.09 5.05
CA GLN A 522 -16.13 -19.17 4.57
C GLN A 522 -15.30 -17.96 5.00
N LEU A 523 -15.87 -16.74 5.01
CA LEU A 523 -15.14 -15.54 5.40
C LEU A 523 -14.51 -15.66 6.80
N TRP A 524 -15.34 -15.91 7.82
CA TRP A 524 -14.82 -16.03 9.18
C TRP A 524 -13.98 -17.28 9.34
N ARG A 525 -14.35 -18.39 8.70
CA ARG A 525 -13.63 -19.66 8.85
C ARG A 525 -12.23 -19.55 8.29
N THR A 526 -12.05 -19.01 7.09
CA THR A 526 -10.73 -18.80 6.48
C THR A 526 -9.87 -17.89 7.35
N GLU A 527 -10.40 -16.76 7.82
CA GLU A 527 -9.65 -15.86 8.70
C GLU A 527 -9.24 -16.52 10.02
N LEU A 528 -10.14 -17.25 10.68
CA LEU A 528 -9.83 -17.94 11.94
C LEU A 528 -8.87 -19.12 11.74
N GLU A 529 -9.00 -19.89 10.65
CA GLU A 529 -8.05 -20.95 10.29
C GLU A 529 -6.67 -20.40 9.98
N ASP A 530 -6.56 -19.25 9.32
CA ASP A 530 -5.30 -18.56 9.07
C ASP A 530 -4.63 -18.12 10.39
N VAL A 531 -5.40 -17.56 11.32
CA VAL A 531 -4.91 -17.20 12.66
C VAL A 531 -4.45 -18.44 13.43
N ALA A 532 -5.23 -19.53 13.41
CA ALA A 532 -4.87 -20.79 14.06
C ALA A 532 -3.58 -21.39 13.47
N ARG A 533 -3.46 -21.42 12.15
CA ARG A 533 -2.23 -21.88 11.45
C ARG A 533 -1.03 -21.00 11.80
N ALA A 534 -1.20 -19.68 11.85
CA ALA A 534 -0.16 -18.75 12.25
C ALA A 534 0.26 -18.95 13.72
N HIS A 535 -0.69 -19.19 14.62
CA HIS A 535 -0.45 -19.54 16.02
C HIS A 535 0.35 -20.84 16.15
N HIS A 536 -0.14 -21.93 15.56
CA HIS A 536 0.54 -23.23 15.57
C HIS A 536 1.96 -23.15 15.00
N ARG A 537 2.15 -22.41 13.90
CA ARG A 537 3.48 -22.18 13.32
C ARG A 537 4.39 -21.41 14.27
N PHE A 538 3.88 -20.39 14.94
CA PHE A 538 4.64 -19.63 15.93
C PHE A 538 5.10 -20.54 17.07
N VAL A 539 4.18 -21.34 17.62
CA VAL A 539 4.47 -22.32 18.67
C VAL A 539 5.52 -23.32 18.18
N ALA A 540 5.37 -23.86 16.97
CA ALA A 540 6.33 -24.80 16.42
C ALA A 540 7.73 -24.19 16.22
N ALA A 541 7.79 -22.92 15.77
CA ALA A 541 9.06 -22.23 15.55
C ALA A 541 9.75 -21.74 16.84
N LYS A 542 8.98 -21.42 17.89
CA LYS A 542 9.50 -20.82 19.14
C LYS A 542 9.48 -21.76 20.34
N GLY A 543 8.73 -22.86 20.26
CA GLY A 543 8.50 -23.81 21.35
C GLY A 543 7.74 -23.20 22.53
N ARG A 544 6.94 -22.15 22.30
CA ARG A 544 6.07 -21.49 23.29
C ARG A 544 4.97 -20.65 22.59
N PRO A 545 3.82 -20.43 23.24
CA PRO A 545 2.78 -19.52 22.74
C PRO A 545 3.29 -18.09 22.52
N PRO A 546 2.73 -17.36 21.54
CA PRO A 546 3.03 -15.94 21.34
C PRO A 546 2.53 -15.10 22.51
N THR A 547 3.26 -14.04 22.83
CA THR A 547 2.70 -12.99 23.70
C THR A 547 1.55 -12.28 22.99
N LEU A 548 0.70 -11.56 23.73
CA LEU A 548 -0.42 -10.82 23.15
C LEU A 548 0.01 -9.85 22.03
N ILE A 549 1.18 -9.21 22.19
CA ILE A 549 1.78 -8.33 21.15
C ILE A 549 2.19 -9.12 19.92
N GLN A 550 2.75 -10.33 20.10
CA GLN A 550 3.15 -11.19 18.98
C GLN A 550 1.94 -11.79 18.28
N PHE A 551 0.92 -12.19 19.01
CA PHE A 551 -0.33 -12.72 18.47
C PHE A 551 -1.07 -11.66 17.66
N ALA A 552 -1.18 -10.44 18.20
CA ALA A 552 -1.80 -9.32 17.49
C ALA A 552 -1.16 -9.01 16.14
N GLN A 553 0.13 -9.33 15.93
CA GLN A 553 0.79 -9.09 14.65
C GLN A 553 0.10 -9.76 13.46
N PHE A 554 -0.55 -10.91 13.67
CA PHE A 554 -1.26 -11.66 12.64
C PHE A 554 -2.75 -11.86 12.95
N ALA A 555 -3.23 -11.51 14.15
CA ALA A 555 -4.60 -11.75 14.58
C ALA A 555 -5.49 -10.49 14.65
N THR A 556 -4.91 -9.27 14.56
CA THR A 556 -5.66 -8.02 14.77
C THR A 556 -6.86 -7.87 13.82
N THR A 557 -6.69 -8.17 12.53
CA THR A 557 -7.76 -8.06 11.53
C THR A 557 -8.93 -8.97 11.89
N ALA A 558 -8.67 -10.27 12.05
CA ALA A 558 -9.70 -11.25 12.44
C ALA A 558 -10.37 -10.91 13.78
N ALA A 559 -9.60 -10.40 14.75
CA ALA A 559 -10.15 -9.96 16.04
C ALA A 559 -11.12 -8.79 15.86
N ASN A 560 -10.75 -7.79 15.05
CA ASN A 560 -11.59 -6.63 14.80
C ASN A 560 -12.84 -7.00 13.99
N HIS A 561 -12.71 -7.91 13.02
CA HIS A 561 -13.83 -8.40 12.22
C HIS A 561 -14.80 -9.24 13.06
N TRP A 562 -14.32 -10.20 13.85
CA TRP A 562 -15.17 -11.28 14.37
C TRP A 562 -15.33 -11.30 15.89
N THR A 563 -14.48 -10.62 16.65
CA THR A 563 -14.53 -10.61 18.12
C THR A 563 -14.51 -9.21 18.74
N GLY A 564 -14.66 -8.15 17.95
CA GLY A 564 -14.69 -6.77 18.43
C GLY A 564 -13.37 -6.30 19.04
N GLY A 565 -12.27 -6.87 18.56
CA GLY A 565 -10.91 -6.64 19.06
C GLY A 565 -10.52 -7.49 20.27
N ASP A 566 -11.41 -8.35 20.78
CA ASP A 566 -11.09 -9.25 21.90
C ASP A 566 -10.25 -10.43 21.40
N LEU A 567 -8.94 -10.33 21.61
CA LEU A 567 -7.97 -11.37 21.28
C LEU A 567 -8.16 -12.61 22.15
N GLY A 568 -8.68 -12.47 23.37
CA GLY A 568 -8.98 -13.60 24.25
C GLY A 568 -10.13 -14.43 23.72
N ALA A 569 -11.21 -13.78 23.27
CA ALA A 569 -12.31 -14.44 22.58
C ALA A 569 -11.85 -15.10 21.27
N LEU A 570 -10.90 -14.48 20.56
CA LEU A 570 -10.30 -15.09 19.35
C LEU A 570 -9.46 -16.32 19.67
N TYR A 571 -8.70 -16.32 20.78
CA TYR A 571 -8.00 -17.49 21.30
C TYR A 571 -8.98 -18.63 21.57
N THR A 572 -10.08 -18.35 22.29
CA THR A 572 -11.14 -19.34 22.53
C THR A 572 -11.73 -19.87 21.22
N ALA A 573 -12.00 -19.00 20.25
CA ALA A 573 -12.57 -19.39 18.95
C ALA A 573 -11.65 -20.32 18.13
N ILE A 574 -10.32 -20.23 18.28
CA ILE A 574 -9.36 -21.14 17.64
C ILE A 574 -8.93 -22.33 18.54
N GLY A 575 -9.57 -22.50 19.69
CA GLY A 575 -9.32 -23.63 20.59
C GLY A 575 -8.04 -23.52 21.43
N GLU A 576 -7.52 -22.31 21.61
CA GLU A 576 -6.25 -22.06 22.29
C GLU A 576 -6.48 -21.27 23.59
N PRO A 577 -5.72 -21.53 24.67
CA PRO A 577 -5.90 -20.81 25.93
C PRO A 577 -5.33 -19.39 25.82
N ALA A 578 -6.17 -18.40 26.13
CA ALA A 578 -5.75 -17.00 26.14
C ALA A 578 -4.66 -16.74 27.21
N PRO A 579 -3.49 -16.17 26.84
CA PRO A 579 -2.37 -16.02 27.78
C PRO A 579 -2.57 -14.90 28.81
N THR A 580 -3.34 -13.85 28.49
CA THR A 580 -3.62 -12.70 29.37
C THR A 580 -4.86 -11.96 28.87
N GLN A 581 -5.69 -11.44 29.78
CA GLN A 581 -6.86 -10.65 29.44
C GLN A 581 -6.47 -9.23 29.00
N GLN A 582 -7.13 -8.70 27.98
CA GLN A 582 -6.97 -7.29 27.57
C GLN A 582 -7.68 -6.34 28.54
N GLU A 583 -7.11 -5.16 28.72
CA GLU A 583 -7.72 -4.06 29.45
C GLU A 583 -8.83 -3.42 28.60
N ARG A 584 -9.90 -2.98 29.27
CA ARG A 584 -11.03 -2.26 28.67
C ARG A 584 -11.06 -0.83 29.23
N PRO A 585 -10.22 0.08 28.71
CA PRO A 585 -10.16 1.46 29.18
C PRO A 585 -11.50 2.18 29.03
N THR A 586 -11.67 3.25 29.81
CA THR A 586 -12.84 4.13 29.70
C THR A 586 -12.93 4.70 28.28
N ARG A 587 -14.06 4.49 27.62
CA ARG A 587 -14.31 5.05 26.29
C ARG A 587 -14.38 6.57 26.34
N LEU A 588 -13.55 7.22 25.54
CA LEU A 588 -13.54 8.67 25.34
C LEU A 588 -14.50 9.08 24.23
N LEU A 589 -14.68 8.22 23.22
CA LEU A 589 -15.67 8.42 22.18
C LEU A 589 -17.07 8.04 22.71
N ARG A 590 -17.93 9.05 22.91
CA ARG A 590 -19.30 8.88 23.45
C ARG A 590 -20.40 8.78 22.38
N GLY A 591 -20.09 9.04 21.12
CA GLY A 591 -21.04 9.06 20.01
C GLY A 591 -20.39 8.62 18.70
N ASP A 592 -21.01 8.99 17.58
CA ASP A 592 -20.53 8.62 16.25
C ASP A 592 -19.18 9.27 15.89
N GLY A 593 -18.29 8.53 15.23
CA GLY A 593 -16.96 9.00 14.86
C GLY A 593 -16.96 10.14 13.84
N TYR A 594 -17.89 10.16 12.88
CA TYR A 594 -18.02 11.28 11.94
C TYR A 594 -18.45 12.56 12.65
N ASP A 595 -19.39 12.47 13.60
CA ASP A 595 -19.84 13.64 14.35
C ASP A 595 -18.75 14.19 15.26
N PHE A 596 -17.94 13.30 15.85
CA PHE A 596 -16.75 13.70 16.59
C PHE A 596 -15.73 14.39 15.68
N ALA A 597 -15.38 13.78 14.54
CA ALA A 597 -14.45 14.36 13.58
C ALA A 597 -14.95 15.72 13.06
N ARG A 598 -16.25 15.83 12.74
CA ARG A 598 -16.87 17.10 12.32
C ARG A 598 -16.78 18.17 13.42
N SER A 599 -16.98 17.79 14.68
CA SER A 599 -16.83 18.70 15.82
C SER A 599 -15.38 19.15 16.01
N VAL A 600 -14.41 18.26 15.82
CA VAL A 600 -12.98 18.62 15.82
C VAL A 600 -12.67 19.57 14.67
N TYR A 601 -13.15 19.28 13.46
CA TYR A 601 -12.97 20.14 12.29
C TYR A 601 -13.46 21.57 12.55
N GLN A 602 -14.67 21.72 13.09
CA GLN A 602 -15.22 23.02 13.49
C GLN A 602 -14.37 23.68 14.59
N ALA A 603 -13.92 22.92 15.60
CA ALA A 603 -13.09 23.44 16.69
C ALA A 603 -11.70 23.91 16.23
N LEU A 604 -11.16 23.35 15.15
CA LEU A 604 -9.92 23.80 14.51
C LEU A 604 -10.11 25.02 13.59
N GLY A 605 -11.34 25.54 13.47
CA GLY A 605 -11.69 26.65 12.58
C GLY A 605 -11.99 26.23 11.14
N GLY A 606 -12.37 24.95 10.95
CA GLY A 606 -12.85 24.43 9.68
C GLY A 606 -14.16 25.08 9.25
N LYS A 607 -14.31 25.32 7.95
CA LYS A 607 -15.49 25.95 7.34
C LYS A 607 -15.93 25.13 6.13
N PRO A 608 -17.25 25.04 5.83
CA PRO A 608 -17.70 24.45 4.58
C PRO A 608 -17.01 25.14 3.41
N VAL A 609 -16.39 24.36 2.53
CA VAL A 609 -15.82 24.85 1.27
C VAL A 609 -16.91 24.71 0.22
N ASP A 610 -17.43 25.83 -0.29
CA ASP A 610 -18.29 25.81 -1.48
C ASP A 610 -17.44 25.76 -2.76
N HIS A 611 -18.09 25.46 -3.88
CA HIS A 611 -17.44 25.34 -5.18
C HIS A 611 -16.76 26.66 -5.61
N ASP A 612 -17.33 27.80 -5.22
CA ASP A 612 -16.81 29.12 -5.54
C ASP A 612 -15.51 29.40 -4.76
N THR A 613 -15.45 29.05 -3.47
CA THR A 613 -14.22 29.11 -2.65
C THR A 613 -13.13 28.19 -3.19
N MET A 614 -13.50 27.02 -3.72
CA MET A 614 -12.56 26.07 -4.34
C MET A 614 -11.88 26.64 -5.59
N MET A 615 -12.62 27.43 -6.37
CA MET A 615 -12.14 28.04 -7.61
C MET A 615 -11.40 29.37 -7.38
N ASP A 616 -11.86 30.17 -6.42
CA ASP A 616 -11.37 31.55 -6.23
C ASP A 616 -10.26 31.66 -5.17
N ASN A 617 -10.14 30.68 -4.25
CA ASN A 617 -9.12 30.70 -3.20
C ASN A 617 -8.48 29.31 -2.96
N PRO A 618 -7.47 28.93 -3.77
CA PRO A 618 -6.78 27.64 -3.65
C PRO A 618 -6.05 27.44 -2.32
N GLU A 619 -5.56 28.51 -1.69
CA GLU A 619 -4.85 28.44 -0.41
C GLU A 619 -5.80 28.11 0.75
N GLU A 620 -6.96 28.76 0.81
CA GLU A 620 -7.98 28.43 1.81
C GLU A 620 -8.53 27.01 1.57
N SER A 621 -8.70 26.59 0.33
CA SER A 621 -9.13 25.23 -0.01
C SER A 621 -8.16 24.17 0.51
N ARG A 622 -6.85 24.38 0.29
CA ARG A 622 -5.79 23.52 0.84
C ARG A 622 -5.81 23.51 2.37
N ARG A 623 -5.95 24.68 2.99
CA ARG A 623 -6.05 24.82 4.44
C ARG A 623 -7.22 24.01 4.99
N GLN A 624 -8.39 24.10 4.36
CA GLN A 624 -9.59 23.36 4.77
C GLN A 624 -9.43 21.85 4.59
N TRP A 625 -8.77 21.39 3.53
CA TRP A 625 -8.43 19.98 3.34
C TRP A 625 -7.49 19.46 4.43
N GLN A 626 -6.44 20.22 4.79
CA GLN A 626 -5.52 19.88 5.87
C GLN A 626 -6.26 19.79 7.22
N LEU A 627 -7.17 20.73 7.50
CA LEU A 627 -8.02 20.70 8.70
C LEU A 627 -8.95 19.49 8.72
N SER A 628 -9.58 19.14 7.59
CA SER A 628 -10.42 17.94 7.46
C SER A 628 -9.60 16.68 7.76
N ARG A 629 -8.38 16.58 7.23
CA ARG A 629 -7.48 15.46 7.49
C ARG A 629 -7.09 15.35 8.96
N LEU A 630 -6.74 16.47 9.61
CA LEU A 630 -6.45 16.50 11.06
C LEU A 630 -7.65 16.07 11.90
N ALA A 631 -8.85 16.48 11.50
CA ALA A 631 -10.09 16.11 12.14
C ALA A 631 -10.39 14.61 12.00
N SER A 632 -10.23 14.01 10.82
CA SER A 632 -10.37 12.56 10.64
C SER A 632 -9.33 11.79 11.45
N GLU A 633 -8.08 12.27 11.50
CA GLU A 633 -6.99 11.67 12.29
C GLU A 633 -7.16 11.81 13.81
N SER A 634 -8.03 12.71 14.28
CA SER A 634 -8.36 12.84 15.70
C SER A 634 -9.00 11.57 16.27
N LEU A 635 -9.65 10.76 15.43
CA LEU A 635 -10.22 9.47 15.84
C LEU A 635 -9.12 8.48 16.23
N ARG A 636 -8.04 8.41 15.45
CA ARG A 636 -6.86 7.62 15.79
C ARG A 636 -6.16 8.16 17.03
N TYR A 637 -6.18 9.47 17.25
CA TYR A 637 -5.66 10.08 18.47
C TYR A 637 -6.44 9.59 19.69
N LEU A 638 -7.78 9.58 19.64
CA LEU A 638 -8.63 9.08 20.73
C LEU A 638 -8.34 7.63 21.06
N GLN A 639 -8.26 6.77 20.04
CA GLN A 639 -7.95 5.35 20.25
C GLN A 639 -6.58 5.16 20.91
N LEU A 640 -5.57 5.94 20.52
CA LEU A 640 -4.27 5.90 21.18
C LEU A 640 -4.35 6.41 22.62
N GLN A 641 -5.11 7.47 22.89
CA GLN A 641 -5.29 7.99 24.24
C GLN A 641 -6.01 6.98 25.15
N GLU A 642 -7.07 6.33 24.66
CA GLU A 642 -7.75 5.24 25.37
C GLU A 642 -6.78 4.09 25.66
N ALA A 643 -5.99 3.67 24.67
CA ALA A 643 -5.05 2.57 24.83
C ALA A 643 -3.88 2.89 25.79
N LEU A 644 -3.39 4.13 25.80
CA LEU A 644 -2.27 4.56 26.64
C LEU A 644 -2.72 4.99 28.05
N GLY A 645 -4.00 5.34 28.22
CA GLY A 645 -4.53 5.95 29.44
C GLY A 645 -4.19 7.44 29.59
N GLU A 646 -3.40 8.00 28.68
CA GLU A 646 -2.96 9.40 28.66
C GLU A 646 -2.86 9.92 27.21
N PRO A 647 -2.93 11.25 27.00
CA PRO A 647 -2.73 11.86 25.68
C PRO A 647 -1.43 11.38 25.00
N PRO A 648 -1.46 10.86 23.76
CA PRO A 648 -0.26 10.40 23.08
C PRO A 648 0.71 11.55 22.81
N SER A 649 2.01 11.28 22.81
CA SER A 649 3.02 12.22 22.30
C SER A 649 2.97 12.34 20.78
N ALA A 650 3.53 13.43 20.25
CA ALA A 650 3.63 13.68 18.81
C ALA A 650 4.26 12.49 18.04
N LYS A 651 5.31 11.89 18.59
CA LYS A 651 5.97 10.70 18.03
C LYS A 651 5.09 9.44 18.05
N GLN A 652 4.31 9.23 19.12
CA GLN A 652 3.41 8.08 19.23
C GLN A 652 2.23 8.19 18.27
N PHE A 653 1.65 9.38 18.15
CA PHE A 653 0.61 9.67 17.18
C PHE A 653 1.15 9.59 15.74
N GLY A 654 2.39 10.05 15.56
CA GLY A 654 3.05 10.17 14.27
C GLY A 654 2.62 11.46 13.59
N THR A 655 2.97 12.61 14.14
CA THR A 655 2.68 13.94 13.57
C THR A 655 3.42 14.20 12.26
N GLN A 656 4.57 13.58 12.05
CA GLN A 656 5.43 13.76 10.87
C GLN A 656 4.81 13.33 9.53
N ARG A 657 3.64 12.66 9.56
CA ARG A 657 2.88 12.22 8.38
C ARG A 657 1.72 13.17 8.04
N LEU A 658 1.54 14.24 8.82
CA LEU A 658 0.45 15.20 8.68
C LEU A 658 1.01 16.56 8.26
N ALA A 659 0.28 17.25 7.39
CA ALA A 659 0.52 18.64 7.06
C ALA A 659 -0.21 19.53 8.07
N TRP A 660 0.43 20.64 8.44
CA TRP A 660 -0.06 21.56 9.46
C TRP A 660 -0.41 22.91 8.84
N PRO A 661 -1.67 23.36 8.90
CA PRO A 661 -2.13 24.60 8.26
C PRO A 661 -1.69 25.90 8.96
N TRP A 662 -0.93 25.80 10.05
CA TRP A 662 -0.48 26.96 10.84
C TRP A 662 0.94 27.38 10.45
N PRO A 663 1.29 28.68 10.55
CA PRO A 663 2.64 29.17 10.25
C PRO A 663 3.74 28.52 11.10
N GLY A 664 3.45 28.22 12.38
CA GLY A 664 4.35 27.45 13.25
C GLY A 664 4.31 25.93 13.04
N GLU A 665 3.68 25.46 11.95
CA GLU A 665 3.50 24.06 11.56
C GLU A 665 3.09 23.16 12.74
N GLU A 666 3.84 22.09 13.01
CA GLU A 666 3.59 21.15 14.10
C GLU A 666 3.68 21.82 15.48
N ALA A 667 4.63 22.74 15.67
CA ALA A 667 4.87 23.34 16.99
C ALA A 667 3.68 24.19 17.46
N GLU A 668 2.96 24.81 16.53
CA GLU A 668 1.75 25.58 16.79
C GLU A 668 0.49 24.69 16.71
N GLY A 669 0.39 23.86 15.68
CA GLY A 669 -0.83 23.09 15.40
C GLY A 669 -1.06 21.91 16.34
N TRP A 670 0.00 21.26 16.82
CA TRP A 670 -0.14 20.09 17.70
C TRP A 670 -0.85 20.44 19.03
N PRO A 671 -0.45 21.48 19.78
CA PRO A 671 -1.18 21.92 20.98
C PRO A 671 -2.64 22.30 20.70
N ILE A 672 -2.94 22.90 19.54
CA ILE A 672 -4.30 23.29 19.15
C ILE A 672 -5.18 22.04 18.97
N LEU A 673 -4.68 21.04 18.25
CA LEU A 673 -5.36 19.76 18.06
C LEU A 673 -5.65 19.06 19.40
N GLN A 674 -4.64 18.94 20.27
CA GLN A 674 -4.81 18.31 21.58
C GLN A 674 -5.87 19.04 22.43
N ARG A 675 -5.89 20.38 22.38
CA ARG A 675 -6.87 21.18 23.09
C ARG A 675 -8.28 20.97 22.54
N ALA A 676 -8.46 20.98 21.22
CA ALA A 676 -9.75 20.74 20.58
C ALA A 676 -10.34 19.39 20.99
N ILE A 677 -9.52 18.33 20.93
CA ILE A 677 -9.92 16.97 21.34
C ILE A 677 -10.27 16.94 22.83
N SER A 678 -9.43 17.50 23.70
CA SER A 678 -9.64 17.53 25.15
C SER A 678 -10.94 18.22 25.55
N ILE A 679 -11.31 19.31 24.89
CA ILE A 679 -12.57 20.03 25.12
C ILE A 679 -13.77 19.11 24.81
N LEU A 680 -13.70 18.42 23.67
CA LEU A 680 -14.78 17.55 23.19
C LEU A 680 -14.91 16.26 24.01
N THR A 681 -13.84 15.75 24.62
CA THR A 681 -13.88 14.53 25.44
C THR A 681 -14.25 14.77 26.91
N ASN A 682 -14.02 15.96 27.47
CA ASN A 682 -14.16 16.22 28.91
C ASN A 682 -15.52 16.83 29.35
N GLY A 683 -16.29 17.45 28.45
CA GLY A 683 -17.71 17.82 28.61
C GLY A 683 -18.16 18.57 29.88
N SER A 684 -17.91 19.89 29.98
CA SER A 684 -18.87 20.98 30.30
C SER A 684 -18.17 22.25 30.84
N ALA A 685 -18.00 23.28 30.01
CA ALA A 685 -17.95 24.67 30.43
C ALA A 685 -18.30 25.57 29.25
N SER A 686 -19.22 26.51 29.48
CA SER A 686 -19.53 27.65 28.61
C SER A 686 -18.25 28.26 28.03
N PRO A 687 -18.25 28.75 26.77
CA PRO A 687 -17.04 29.30 26.17
C PRO A 687 -16.56 30.48 27.04
N ALA A 688 -15.40 30.34 27.66
CA ALA A 688 -14.63 31.53 28.02
C ALA A 688 -14.33 32.26 26.69
N PRO A 689 -14.50 33.59 26.63
CA PRO A 689 -14.34 34.32 25.37
C PRO A 689 -12.95 34.02 24.80
N LEU A 690 -12.92 33.73 23.51
CA LEU A 690 -11.69 33.74 22.72
C LEU A 690 -10.91 35.02 23.06
N PRO A 691 -9.57 34.98 23.23
CA PRO A 691 -8.81 36.20 23.11
C PRO A 691 -9.14 36.82 21.75
N PRO A 692 -9.34 38.15 21.65
CA PRO A 692 -9.68 38.77 20.40
C PRO A 692 -8.59 38.45 19.36
N PRO A 693 -8.93 38.37 18.07
CA PRO A 693 -7.91 38.30 17.04
C PRO A 693 -6.95 39.47 17.27
N LEU A 694 -5.65 39.17 17.38
CA LEU A 694 -4.63 40.20 17.36
C LEU A 694 -4.88 41.02 16.09
N GLY A 695 -5.29 42.26 16.32
CA GLY A 695 -5.74 43.16 15.27
C GLY A 695 -4.67 43.29 14.21
N ILE A 696 -5.05 43.02 12.96
CA ILE A 696 -4.32 43.49 11.80
C ILE A 696 -4.28 45.02 11.92
N PRO A 697 -3.09 45.67 11.96
CA PRO A 697 -3.04 47.12 11.87
C PRO A 697 -3.59 47.52 10.51
N ALA A 698 -4.57 48.43 10.51
CA ALA A 698 -5.06 49.08 9.32
C ALA A 698 -3.90 49.71 8.55
N LEU A 699 -3.56 49.13 7.39
CA LEU A 699 -2.67 49.78 6.44
C LEU A 699 -3.51 50.79 5.65
N ARG A 700 -3.18 52.05 5.91
CA ARG A 700 -3.60 53.24 5.17
C ARG A 700 -3.34 53.06 3.68
N GLU A 701 -4.28 53.53 2.88
CA GLU A 701 -4.02 53.93 1.50
C GLU A 701 -2.91 55.00 1.49
N GLU A 702 -1.73 54.63 1.03
CA GLU A 702 -0.78 55.57 0.44
C GLU A 702 -0.47 55.11 -0.98
N HIS A 703 -0.97 55.87 -1.94
CA HIS A 703 -0.45 55.90 -3.29
C HIS A 703 1.05 56.24 -3.24
N SER A 704 1.92 55.31 -3.62
CA SER A 704 3.12 55.69 -4.37
C SER A 704 3.65 54.52 -5.21
N GLN A 705 3.75 54.83 -6.49
CA GLN A 705 4.44 54.15 -7.59
C GLN A 705 5.64 53.27 -7.17
N GLY A 706 5.54 51.97 -7.48
CA GLY A 706 6.67 51.06 -7.63
C GLY A 706 6.45 50.22 -8.88
N ARG A 707 7.21 50.50 -9.94
CA ARG A 707 7.25 49.74 -11.20
C ARG A 707 7.41 48.24 -10.91
N SER A 708 6.69 47.42 -11.67
CA SER A 708 7.04 46.02 -11.92
C SER A 708 8.52 45.87 -12.22
N GLU A 709 9.26 45.24 -11.33
CA GLU A 709 10.53 44.61 -11.68
C GLU A 709 10.21 43.29 -12.36
N ILE A 710 10.72 43.14 -13.57
CA ILE A 710 10.68 41.92 -14.37
C ILE A 710 11.37 40.81 -13.56
N GLY A 711 10.61 39.83 -13.10
CA GLY A 711 11.14 38.64 -12.46
C GLY A 711 12.18 37.97 -13.36
N GLN A 712 13.39 37.79 -12.86
CA GLN A 712 14.53 37.27 -13.63
C GLN A 712 14.24 35.82 -14.06
N ILE A 713 14.08 35.54 -15.36
CA ILE A 713 13.88 34.18 -15.87
C ILE A 713 15.23 33.46 -15.91
N ARG A 714 15.33 32.29 -15.28
CA ARG A 714 16.53 31.45 -15.30
C ARG A 714 16.31 30.25 -16.21
N HIS A 715 17.07 30.18 -17.30
CA HIS A 715 17.01 29.04 -18.22
C HIS A 715 17.76 27.81 -17.67
N LEU A 716 17.12 26.65 -17.77
CA LEU A 716 17.70 25.34 -17.45
C LEU A 716 18.18 24.65 -18.73
N THR A 717 19.33 23.97 -18.66
CA THR A 717 19.77 23.04 -19.71
C THR A 717 19.29 21.63 -19.41
N LYS A 718 19.22 20.75 -20.42
CA LYS A 718 18.84 19.34 -20.23
C LYS A 718 19.70 18.68 -19.14
N GLY A 719 19.07 18.05 -18.15
CA GLY A 719 19.70 17.44 -16.97
C GLY A 719 20.00 18.41 -15.82
N ALA A 720 19.83 19.72 -16.00
CA ALA A 720 20.03 20.70 -14.93
C ALA A 720 18.96 20.54 -13.85
N ASN A 721 19.36 20.78 -12.59
CA ASN A 721 18.47 20.70 -11.43
C ASN A 721 18.38 22.06 -10.75
N ALA A 722 17.20 22.43 -10.26
CA ALA A 722 17.00 23.60 -9.42
C ALA A 722 16.24 23.21 -8.14
N PRO A 723 16.51 23.88 -7.00
CA PRO A 723 15.70 23.69 -5.80
C PRO A 723 14.29 24.23 -6.04
N LEU A 724 13.29 23.55 -5.48
CA LEU A 724 11.93 24.05 -5.35
C LEU A 724 11.60 24.24 -3.87
N GLN A 725 10.83 25.28 -3.56
CA GLN A 725 10.19 25.39 -2.26
C GLN A 725 8.99 24.42 -2.19
N THR A 726 8.52 24.08 -1.00
CA THR A 726 7.36 23.20 -0.78
C THR A 726 6.00 23.86 -1.07
N GLU A 727 5.99 25.08 -1.59
CA GLU A 727 4.81 25.81 -2.06
C GLU A 727 4.33 25.27 -3.44
N PRO A 728 3.10 25.56 -3.88
CA PRO A 728 2.63 25.03 -5.16
C PRO A 728 3.50 25.51 -6.32
N VAL A 729 3.82 24.58 -7.22
CA VAL A 729 4.57 24.85 -8.43
C VAL A 729 3.65 24.68 -9.64
N SER A 730 3.64 25.66 -10.53
CA SER A 730 2.93 25.56 -11.80
C SER A 730 3.93 25.37 -12.93
N VAL A 731 3.71 24.34 -13.74
CA VAL A 731 4.46 24.04 -14.95
C VAL A 731 3.54 24.31 -16.13
N HIS A 732 3.78 25.44 -16.80
CA HIS A 732 3.04 25.84 -17.99
C HIS A 732 3.83 25.43 -19.25
N ILE A 733 3.17 24.78 -20.19
CA ILE A 733 3.77 24.34 -21.45
C ILE A 733 3.28 25.26 -22.57
N THR A 734 4.21 26.00 -23.17
CA THR A 734 3.94 26.75 -24.41
C THR A 734 4.43 25.95 -25.60
N THR A 735 3.58 25.80 -26.63
CA THR A 735 3.94 25.05 -27.84
C THR A 735 3.86 25.90 -29.11
N ALA A 736 4.61 25.46 -30.11
CA ALA A 736 4.55 25.97 -31.48
C ALA A 736 4.58 24.78 -32.45
N GLY A 737 3.67 24.74 -33.43
CA GLY A 737 3.48 23.61 -34.34
C GLY A 737 2.18 22.86 -34.04
N ALA A 738 2.24 21.52 -34.04
CA ALA A 738 1.10 20.67 -33.76
C ALA A 738 0.55 20.86 -32.32
N PRO A 739 -0.77 20.67 -32.10
CA PRO A 739 -1.35 20.68 -30.76
C PRO A 739 -0.75 19.58 -29.87
N VAL A 740 -0.63 19.87 -28.58
CA VAL A 740 -0.13 18.92 -27.58
C VAL A 740 -1.06 18.85 -26.37
N ASP A 741 -1.05 17.70 -25.73
CA ASP A 741 -1.61 17.47 -24.40
C ASP A 741 -0.52 17.47 -23.34
N VAL A 742 -0.87 17.93 -22.15
CA VAL A 742 -0.01 17.94 -20.97
C VAL A 742 -0.60 17.05 -19.90
N SER A 743 0.21 16.12 -19.39
CA SER A 743 -0.17 15.21 -18.32
C SER A 743 0.92 15.14 -17.25
N ALA A 744 0.60 14.55 -16.11
CA ALA A 744 1.52 14.29 -15.02
C ALA A 744 1.42 12.85 -14.56
N VAL A 745 2.56 12.23 -14.26
CA VAL A 745 2.61 10.86 -13.73
C VAL A 745 3.27 10.89 -12.36
N LEU A 746 2.54 10.46 -11.33
CA LEU A 746 3.01 10.33 -9.96
C LEU A 746 3.72 8.98 -9.80
N LEU A 747 4.97 9.00 -9.37
CA LEU A 747 5.81 7.81 -9.28
C LEU A 747 6.24 7.56 -7.85
N ALA A 748 5.99 6.33 -7.39
CA ALA A 748 6.50 5.83 -6.13
C ALA A 748 8.03 5.65 -6.17
N ARG A 749 8.63 5.26 -5.04
CA ARG A 749 10.10 5.11 -4.93
C ARG A 749 10.70 4.08 -5.90
N ASN A 750 9.90 3.12 -6.36
CA ASN A 750 10.26 2.13 -7.37
C ASN A 750 10.23 2.71 -8.81
N GLY A 751 9.86 3.98 -9.00
CA GLY A 751 9.78 4.60 -10.32
C GLY A 751 8.57 4.17 -11.15
N LYS A 752 7.56 3.56 -10.52
CA LYS A 752 6.29 3.15 -11.13
C LYS A 752 5.13 3.89 -10.49
N VAL A 753 4.00 3.96 -11.19
CA VAL A 753 2.72 4.39 -10.60
C VAL A 753 2.27 3.43 -9.50
N ARG A 754 1.47 3.91 -8.54
CA ARG A 754 0.87 3.04 -7.51
C ARG A 754 -0.34 2.29 -8.07
N ASP A 755 -1.11 2.99 -8.90
CA ASP A 755 -2.24 2.52 -9.70
C ASP A 755 -2.50 3.54 -10.83
N ASP A 756 -3.48 3.27 -11.70
CA ASP A 756 -3.73 4.10 -12.89
C ASP A 756 -4.18 5.54 -12.57
N HIS A 757 -4.66 5.85 -11.35
CA HIS A 757 -5.04 7.21 -10.95
C HIS A 757 -3.82 8.13 -10.84
N ASP A 758 -2.61 7.57 -10.74
CA ASP A 758 -1.38 8.36 -10.72
C ASP A 758 -1.02 8.96 -12.08
N LEU A 759 -1.78 8.66 -13.15
CA LEU A 759 -1.77 9.43 -14.39
C LEU A 759 -2.84 10.54 -14.33
N VAL A 760 -2.39 11.78 -14.23
CA VAL A 760 -3.22 12.99 -14.17
C VAL A 760 -3.20 13.70 -15.51
N PHE A 761 -4.36 13.87 -16.12
CA PHE A 761 -4.52 14.46 -17.45
C PHE A 761 -5.91 15.10 -17.57
N TYR A 762 -6.29 15.62 -18.72
CA TYR A 762 -7.53 16.40 -18.83
C TYR A 762 -8.81 15.62 -18.45
N ASN A 763 -8.87 14.29 -18.65
CA ASN A 763 -10.00 13.44 -18.20
C ASN A 763 -9.85 12.90 -16.77
N HIS A 764 -8.69 13.05 -16.14
CA HIS A 764 -8.45 12.77 -14.73
C HIS A 764 -7.67 13.95 -14.11
N PRO A 765 -8.32 15.12 -13.92
CA PRO A 765 -7.60 16.39 -13.76
C PRO A 765 -7.07 16.64 -12.36
N LEU A 766 -7.29 15.76 -11.38
CA LEU A 766 -6.87 15.96 -9.99
C LEU A 766 -6.53 14.63 -9.31
N GLN A 767 -5.30 14.49 -8.83
CA GLN A 767 -4.86 13.39 -7.96
C GLN A 767 -3.73 13.85 -7.03
N ASP A 768 -3.82 13.57 -5.73
CA ASP A 768 -2.72 13.69 -4.77
C ASP A 768 -1.94 15.02 -4.83
N GLY A 769 -2.68 16.13 -4.91
CA GLY A 769 -2.11 17.47 -4.96
C GLY A 769 -1.66 17.91 -6.36
N ILE A 770 -1.81 17.08 -7.38
CA ILE A 770 -1.52 17.40 -8.78
C ILE A 770 -2.82 17.72 -9.49
N ARG A 771 -2.89 18.89 -10.13
CA ARG A 771 -4.01 19.31 -10.96
C ARG A 771 -3.56 19.53 -12.39
N ALA A 772 -4.23 18.88 -13.35
CA ALA A 772 -4.05 19.15 -14.77
C ALA A 772 -5.10 20.15 -15.28
N ALA A 773 -4.63 21.14 -16.01
CA ALA A 773 -5.40 22.01 -16.89
C ALA A 773 -4.73 21.97 -18.28
N LYS A 774 -5.50 22.28 -19.34
CA LYS A 774 -5.14 22.11 -20.76
C LYS A 774 -3.62 22.14 -21.08
N ASP A 775 -2.93 23.21 -20.73
CA ASP A 775 -1.49 23.42 -20.99
C ASP A 775 -0.64 23.56 -19.72
N THR A 776 -1.23 23.31 -18.55
CA THR A 776 -0.61 23.66 -17.26
C THR A 776 -0.85 22.57 -16.23
N ILE A 777 0.22 22.07 -15.61
CA ILE A 777 0.14 21.23 -14.41
C ILE A 777 0.47 22.08 -13.18
N THR A 778 -0.43 22.11 -12.21
CA THR A 778 -0.18 22.68 -10.88
C THR A 778 0.06 21.55 -9.89
N ALA A 779 1.24 21.51 -9.27
CA ALA A 779 1.60 20.54 -8.25
C ALA A 779 1.71 21.21 -6.88
N ASP A 780 0.81 20.86 -5.98
CA ASP A 780 0.87 21.18 -4.56
C ASP A 780 1.77 20.18 -3.83
N LEU A 781 3.07 20.47 -3.85
CA LEU A 781 4.14 19.60 -3.37
C LEU A 781 4.04 19.20 -1.88
N ALA A 782 3.27 19.94 -1.08
CA ALA A 782 2.96 19.62 0.30
C ALA A 782 1.85 18.57 0.45
N CYS A 783 0.93 18.49 -0.51
CA CYS A 783 -0.20 17.56 -0.53
C CYS A 783 0.13 16.22 -1.18
N VAL A 784 1.21 16.16 -1.96
CA VAL A 784 1.74 14.92 -2.54
C VAL A 784 2.08 13.93 -1.42
N PRO A 785 1.56 12.70 -1.42
CA PRO A 785 1.88 11.69 -0.41
C PRO A 785 3.37 11.33 -0.32
N ALA A 786 3.78 10.73 0.80
CA ALA A 786 5.19 10.44 1.11
C ALA A 786 5.75 9.23 0.35
N ASP A 787 4.87 8.36 -0.11
CA ASP A 787 5.13 7.22 -0.99
C ASP A 787 5.40 7.68 -2.45
N VAL A 788 4.84 8.82 -2.89
CA VAL A 788 5.20 9.48 -4.15
C VAL A 788 6.53 10.20 -4.00
N SER A 789 7.51 9.74 -4.77
CA SER A 789 8.89 10.24 -4.73
C SER A 789 9.20 11.22 -5.86
N ARG A 790 8.46 11.10 -6.97
CA ARG A 790 8.69 11.83 -8.23
C ARG A 790 7.38 12.10 -8.94
N ILE A 791 7.32 13.20 -9.69
CA ILE A 791 6.20 13.57 -10.56
C ILE A 791 6.81 13.96 -11.90
N ASN A 792 6.48 13.23 -12.95
CA ASN A 792 6.94 13.53 -14.30
C ASN A 792 5.86 14.32 -15.03
N ILE A 793 6.22 15.48 -15.58
CA ILE A 793 5.35 16.25 -16.46
C ILE A 793 5.62 15.82 -17.89
N ILE A 794 4.58 15.39 -18.58
CA ILE A 794 4.65 14.79 -19.91
C ILE A 794 3.97 15.73 -20.89
N VAL A 795 4.55 15.84 -22.08
CA VAL A 795 3.99 16.54 -23.23
C VAL A 795 3.86 15.53 -24.36
N SER A 796 2.66 15.38 -24.91
CA SER A 796 2.34 14.44 -25.99
C SER A 796 1.66 15.16 -27.14
N ILE A 797 2.02 14.84 -28.38
CA ILE A 797 1.34 15.37 -29.56
C ILE A 797 -0.05 14.76 -29.67
N ASP A 798 -1.04 15.58 -29.97
CA ASP A 798 -2.37 15.10 -30.35
C ASP A 798 -2.32 14.55 -31.79
N LEU A 799 -2.07 13.24 -31.89
CA LEU A 799 -1.99 12.52 -33.15
C LEU A 799 -3.36 12.31 -33.80
N GLU A 800 -4.48 12.54 -33.10
CA GLU A 800 -5.81 12.53 -33.72
C GLU A 800 -6.01 13.81 -34.55
N ALA A 801 -5.54 14.94 -34.05
CA ALA A 801 -5.53 16.21 -34.78
C ALA A 801 -4.48 16.23 -35.90
N GLU A 802 -3.26 15.71 -35.66
CA GLU A 802 -2.18 15.66 -36.66
C GLU A 802 -1.41 14.31 -36.66
N PRO A 803 -1.87 13.29 -37.41
CA PRO A 803 -1.35 11.92 -37.34
C PRO A 803 0.12 11.70 -37.72
N THR A 804 0.74 12.65 -38.42
CA THR A 804 2.13 12.56 -38.87
C THR A 804 3.07 13.51 -38.13
N ALA A 805 2.58 14.22 -37.11
CA ALA A 805 3.38 15.17 -36.36
C ALA A 805 4.32 14.45 -35.36
N VAL A 806 5.54 14.98 -35.25
CA VAL A 806 6.59 14.54 -34.32
C VAL A 806 7.24 15.77 -33.70
N PHE A 807 7.88 15.65 -32.53
CA PHE A 807 8.64 16.75 -31.95
C PHE A 807 9.93 16.94 -32.74
N ASP A 808 10.03 18.04 -33.47
CA ASP A 808 11.17 18.36 -34.34
C ASP A 808 11.39 19.89 -34.40
N HIS A 809 11.95 20.39 -35.50
CA HIS A 809 12.17 21.83 -35.71
C HIS A 809 10.86 22.62 -36.00
N ARG A 810 9.74 21.93 -36.29
CA ARG A 810 8.43 22.50 -36.61
C ARG A 810 7.46 22.40 -35.44
N THR A 811 7.53 21.33 -34.66
CA THR A 811 6.72 21.13 -33.45
C THR A 811 7.63 21.12 -32.22
N THR A 812 7.61 22.23 -31.47
CA THR A 812 8.46 22.46 -30.29
C THR A 812 7.64 22.87 -29.07
N TRP A 813 8.20 22.70 -27.87
CA TRP A 813 7.58 23.12 -26.62
C TRP A 813 8.59 23.77 -25.68
N ARG A 814 8.09 24.59 -24.76
CA ARG A 814 8.85 25.19 -23.65
C ARG A 814 8.06 25.01 -22.36
N ALA A 815 8.75 24.58 -21.31
CA ALA A 815 8.19 24.49 -19.96
C ALA A 815 8.63 25.70 -19.13
N ASP A 816 7.67 26.51 -18.70
CA ASP A 816 7.87 27.63 -17.78
C ASP A 816 7.35 27.23 -16.40
N ILE A 817 8.25 27.24 -15.41
CA ILE A 817 8.01 26.75 -14.05
C ILE A 817 8.01 27.93 -13.09
N THR A 818 6.90 28.09 -12.36
CA THR A 818 6.65 29.24 -11.49
C THR A 818 6.30 28.79 -10.08
N GLN A 819 6.88 29.45 -9.09
CA GLN A 819 6.43 29.43 -7.69
C GLN A 819 6.34 30.88 -7.19
N ASN A 820 5.45 31.16 -6.25
CA ASN A 820 5.19 32.52 -5.78
C ASN A 820 6.42 33.18 -5.15
N SER A 821 7.32 32.40 -4.53
CA SER A 821 8.50 32.91 -3.83
C SER A 821 9.81 32.79 -4.63
N SER A 822 9.79 32.36 -5.90
CA SER A 822 11.01 32.10 -6.68
C SER A 822 11.01 32.75 -8.06
N SER A 823 12.20 32.97 -8.63
CA SER A 823 12.35 33.31 -10.04
C SER A 823 11.78 32.21 -10.95
N THR A 824 11.16 32.61 -12.06
CA THR A 824 10.65 31.69 -13.07
C THR A 824 11.81 30.90 -13.68
N LEU A 825 11.68 29.58 -13.68
CA LEU A 825 12.60 28.69 -14.39
C LEU A 825 12.02 28.38 -15.76
N SER A 826 12.85 28.34 -16.80
CA SER A 826 12.37 28.04 -18.16
C SER A 826 13.24 26.97 -18.80
N PHE A 827 12.61 25.98 -19.44
CA PHE A 827 13.30 24.90 -20.14
C PHE A 827 12.74 24.72 -21.55
N SER A 828 13.63 24.80 -22.54
CA SER A 828 13.36 24.39 -23.92
C SER A 828 14.37 23.30 -24.30
N PRO A 829 13.92 22.11 -24.72
CA PRO A 829 14.81 21.09 -25.26
C PRO A 829 15.33 21.50 -26.64
N GLU A 830 16.42 20.87 -27.09
CA GLU A 830 16.79 20.88 -28.51
C GLU A 830 15.76 20.07 -29.33
N PRO A 831 15.56 20.38 -30.63
CA PRO A 831 14.68 19.61 -31.50
C PRO A 831 15.02 18.11 -31.47
N PHE A 832 14.00 17.27 -31.35
CA PHE A 832 14.20 15.82 -31.39
C PHE A 832 14.36 15.35 -32.86
N ALA A 833 14.93 14.15 -33.03
CA ALA A 833 15.40 13.69 -34.35
C ALA A 833 15.07 12.22 -34.65
N SER A 834 14.44 11.50 -33.72
CA SER A 834 14.16 10.07 -33.81
C SER A 834 12.68 9.76 -34.07
N GLY A 835 11.84 10.79 -34.26
CA GLY A 835 10.40 10.64 -34.52
C GLY A 835 9.56 10.61 -33.24
N GLU A 836 10.01 11.27 -32.18
CA GLU A 836 9.39 11.26 -30.87
C GLU A 836 8.04 12.00 -30.87
N THR A 837 6.97 11.35 -30.37
CA THR A 837 5.62 11.92 -30.28
C THR A 837 5.20 12.23 -28.84
N VAL A 838 5.96 11.74 -27.86
CA VAL A 838 5.77 11.98 -26.43
C VAL A 838 7.11 12.31 -25.80
N ALA A 839 7.14 13.24 -24.85
CA ALA A 839 8.34 13.60 -24.12
C ALA A 839 8.07 13.90 -22.64
N ILE A 840 9.01 13.53 -21.77
CA ILE A 840 9.04 14.00 -20.39
C ILE A 840 9.68 15.39 -20.39
N ALA A 841 8.90 16.41 -20.05
CA ALA A 841 9.36 17.78 -20.03
C ALA A 841 10.28 18.03 -18.83
N VAL A 842 9.73 17.87 -17.63
CA VAL A 842 10.42 18.09 -16.36
C VAL A 842 10.01 17.05 -15.33
N GLU A 843 10.90 16.79 -14.38
CA GLU A 843 10.68 15.89 -13.23
C GLU A 843 10.72 16.72 -11.95
N LEU A 844 9.66 16.68 -11.16
CA LEU A 844 9.62 17.18 -9.79
C LEU A 844 9.95 16.00 -8.87
N TYR A 845 10.96 16.09 -8.02
CA TYR A 845 11.36 14.97 -7.18
C TYR A 845 11.74 15.37 -5.76
N ARG A 846 11.45 14.46 -4.82
CA ARG A 846 11.85 14.62 -3.42
C ARG A 846 13.34 14.37 -3.27
N HIS A 847 14.06 15.34 -2.72
CA HIS A 847 15.44 15.22 -2.29
C HIS A 847 15.49 15.38 -0.76
N THR A 848 15.70 14.27 -0.05
CA THR A 848 15.66 14.22 1.42
C THR A 848 14.34 14.73 2.01
N THR A 849 14.26 15.99 2.43
CA THR A 849 13.07 16.63 3.03
C THR A 849 12.49 17.78 2.20
N TRP A 850 13.06 18.10 1.04
CA TRP A 850 12.60 19.19 0.16
C TRP A 850 12.45 18.72 -1.29
N TRP A 851 11.89 19.57 -2.15
CA TRP A 851 11.67 19.26 -3.56
C TRP A 851 12.71 19.89 -4.47
N LYS A 852 12.96 19.23 -5.59
CA LYS A 852 13.79 19.75 -6.67
C LYS A 852 13.08 19.52 -7.99
N ILE A 853 13.40 20.36 -8.96
CA ILE A 853 13.04 20.13 -10.36
C ILE A 853 14.28 19.73 -11.15
N ARG A 854 14.10 18.84 -12.12
CA ARG A 854 15.08 18.48 -13.14
C ARG A 854 14.48 18.72 -14.51
N ALA A 855 15.22 19.41 -15.38
CA ALA A 855 14.91 19.48 -16.81
C ALA A 855 15.26 18.13 -17.46
N ILE A 856 14.28 17.42 -18.01
CA ILE A 856 14.47 16.04 -18.53
C ILE A 856 14.63 16.07 -20.05
N GLY A 857 13.63 16.56 -20.77
CA GLY A 857 13.65 16.64 -22.24
C GLY A 857 13.96 15.29 -22.91
N GLN A 858 13.39 14.20 -22.41
CA GLN A 858 13.55 12.85 -22.95
C GLN A 858 12.33 12.51 -23.78
N GLY A 859 12.53 12.21 -25.06
CA GLY A 859 11.47 11.84 -25.99
C GLY A 859 11.33 10.32 -26.13
N TYR A 860 10.16 9.92 -26.61
CA TYR A 860 9.74 8.55 -26.88
C TYR A 860 9.26 8.46 -28.34
N ASP A 861 10.01 7.75 -29.18
CA ASP A 861 9.66 7.38 -30.57
C ASP A 861 8.62 6.25 -30.64
N THR A 862 8.44 5.55 -29.52
CA THR A 862 7.40 4.53 -29.29
C THR A 862 6.09 5.12 -28.75
N GLY A 863 5.99 6.45 -28.67
CA GLY A 863 4.80 7.17 -28.22
C GLY A 863 4.39 6.89 -26.78
N LEU A 864 3.09 7.09 -26.49
CA LEU A 864 2.56 6.95 -25.13
C LEU A 864 2.69 5.51 -24.60
N ALA A 865 2.60 4.51 -25.49
CA ALA A 865 2.75 3.09 -25.12
C ALA A 865 4.14 2.78 -24.55
N GLY A 866 5.21 3.29 -25.15
CA GLY A 866 6.56 3.11 -24.62
C GLY A 866 6.76 3.78 -23.26
N LEU A 867 6.19 4.98 -23.08
CA LEU A 867 6.21 5.70 -21.81
C LEU A 867 5.39 4.96 -20.73
N ALA A 868 4.24 4.41 -21.09
CA ALA A 868 3.37 3.69 -20.16
C ALA A 868 4.03 2.40 -19.65
N VAL A 869 4.69 1.64 -20.51
CA VAL A 869 5.50 0.47 -20.13
C VAL A 869 6.60 0.85 -19.14
N ASP A 870 7.30 1.96 -19.40
CA ASP A 870 8.36 2.47 -18.53
C ASP A 870 7.85 2.87 -17.14
N PHE A 871 6.63 3.39 -17.01
CA PHE A 871 6.03 3.78 -15.72
C PHE A 871 5.06 2.76 -15.12
N GLY A 872 4.79 1.65 -15.81
CA GLY A 872 3.88 0.60 -15.36
C GLY A 872 2.41 1.04 -15.33
N ILE A 873 2.03 1.91 -16.28
CA ILE A 873 0.65 2.36 -16.49
C ILE A 873 -0.02 1.30 -17.38
N ASP A 874 -1.20 0.81 -16.99
CA ASP A 874 -1.97 -0.11 -17.83
C ASP A 874 -2.74 0.70 -18.88
N VAL A 875 -2.39 0.52 -20.15
CA VAL A 875 -3.09 1.15 -21.30
C VAL A 875 -3.50 0.03 -22.24
N ASP A 876 -4.49 -0.73 -21.81
CA ASP A 876 -5.29 -1.53 -22.73
C ASP A 876 -6.26 -0.59 -23.45
N SER A 877 -6.12 -0.57 -24.77
CA SER A 877 -6.78 0.34 -25.73
C SER A 877 -8.24 0.02 -25.94
#